data_AF-A0A7C8EDT3-F1
#
_entry.id   AF-A0A7C8EDT3-F1
#
_cell.length_a   1.000
_cell.length_b   1.000
_cell.length_c   1.000
_cell.angle_alpha   90.00
_cell.angle_beta   90.00
_cell.angle_gamma   90.00
#
_symmetry.space_group_name_H-M   'P 1'
#
loop_
_entity.id
_entity.type
_entity.pdbx_description
1 polymer ?
#
loop_
_entity_poly.entity_id
_entity_poly.type
_entity_poly.pdbx_seq_one_letter_code
_entity_poly.pdbx_strand_id
1 'polypeptide(L)'
;MFFIQRTFIFLSIIIVIIFGVDRSEASNYRSYVFGTYEIILFSYEDGTDLEVYGFGQTLWSGTLNKGQHKLVQKPYGPHVPEVYEVVGSNRFAVLSGHITGGNKGYYAMDQSGRGVSTEFYTYVPQKNGSYGSQKFIVFAYEDGTEVTVEYADPNGIYREVVTNFPLDKGHNWSSEDLSENYVHVTANNPVSALSCYDTGYFVPSANGKFSGTKFYTYIGKTKYAGQYVPQDLVVTAYDNDTLVTIADCNDVVTWQGELNGGEAQVKRFPDGADETFSVTATRPVTVSIQQWVTDEAEWVAQGFFIPGKDGTGVGGFGKDIIVPVRTWGYLAIMAYMNETHIKVLNAETGVLAMTDVLNEGQYEVYYSGNGLWRIVSDRPISAYTGIQTVDGGFYYNAEFSPLLFDVTTGDMVKVSVKRGLADCTEPADPNHCFEPDDPNNNEICYTLSYWSDPNDDTDVVITDFLPLEMEFISADPCNNGFYDPNNHIYTWNIGTVTGGDPCCYCYIKVRATEYAQPGQNIINKVQLTSHTSYYTDEVSTPVCCPPDPVIYVKADASGFRNGSSWADAYTTLQPALTRARAGFGSKLWVAGGVYHPSKYITRTLLSLLDGVQIYGGFGGDETSLEQRDFVRNKTYLSGDIDAEGDNDSFGVVFSGWDIEPDSVLDGFVITAGDPCGGMYCDWSWPTIRNCVITKNGNHGIICSYASPRIYDCRIEDNDGSGIYSGALNHVFAGRPIVRRCVVQNNYIGIECRDDGRPFITNSWIYNNTREGISLRDTQESVVIRDNTIVGNGIYGVKSNLPVDLSNCIVWGNNSNRGYIQLSGCSAIYSCITDPNDPAGDEPGADEPDEETGNISANPLFAYDDPDNYHLGPDSPCIDAGHDPNGDGTYYDILDIDRNVRVYNGRVDMGADEYTCDEIYNYVDWDADAIVDTNDLIILVDAWLSDPCTDNWNPVCDIQPQTGDGDVDYGDFAVFATEWLWEPCWTTSGPSAPMMMGMGGGGGESMPALSGVEGLLAETSMIETAQASEIPTEPTVEEQTEQIKKLLDWLDEIKDEIDEATRLNLAGSLEEMLKELEDSRQG
;
A
#
# COMPACT_ATOMS: atom_id res chain seq x y z
N MET A 1 -6.16 -27.91 35.93
CA MET A 1 -7.19 -26.96 35.43
C MET A 1 -6.80 -26.30 34.10
N PHE A 2 -5.52 -26.30 33.71
CA PHE A 2 -5.02 -25.84 32.40
C PHE A 2 -5.01 -26.91 31.28
N PHE A 3 -5.45 -28.14 31.55
CA PHE A 3 -5.46 -29.25 30.59
C PHE A 3 -6.84 -29.54 29.95
N ILE A 4 -7.88 -28.76 30.31
CA ILE A 4 -9.26 -28.95 29.82
C ILE A 4 -9.61 -27.93 28.71
N GLN A 5 -8.86 -26.83 28.58
CA GLN A 5 -9.11 -25.79 27.58
C GLN A 5 -8.51 -26.11 26.20
N ARG A 6 -7.37 -26.82 26.13
CA ARG A 6 -6.75 -27.21 24.85
C ARG A 6 -7.46 -28.37 24.15
N THR A 7 -8.15 -29.24 24.89
CA THR A 7 -8.95 -30.32 24.30
C THR A 7 -10.26 -29.81 23.69
N PHE A 8 -10.77 -28.65 24.13
CA PHE A 8 -11.93 -28.02 23.50
C PHE A 8 -11.57 -27.33 22.18
N ILE A 9 -10.40 -26.68 22.08
CA ILE A 9 -9.96 -26.02 20.84
C ILE A 9 -9.55 -27.05 19.77
N PHE A 10 -8.91 -28.16 20.17
CA PHE A 10 -8.56 -29.25 19.23
C PHE A 10 -9.76 -30.07 18.77
N LEU A 11 -10.82 -30.24 19.60
CA LEU A 11 -12.08 -30.82 19.13
C LEU A 11 -12.91 -29.84 18.29
N SER A 12 -12.85 -28.53 18.54
CA SER A 12 -13.53 -27.52 17.71
C SER A 12 -12.95 -27.45 16.29
N ILE A 13 -11.63 -27.57 16.13
CA ILE A 13 -10.98 -27.58 14.81
C ILE A 13 -11.29 -28.87 14.04
N ILE A 14 -11.38 -30.02 14.72
CA ILE A 14 -11.75 -31.29 14.08
C ILE A 14 -13.27 -31.36 13.76
N ILE A 15 -14.13 -30.69 14.53
CA ILE A 15 -15.56 -30.57 14.22
C ILE A 15 -15.79 -29.67 12.99
N VAL A 16 -14.97 -28.64 12.78
CA VAL A 16 -15.02 -27.82 11.55
C VAL A 16 -14.50 -28.58 10.32
N ILE A 17 -13.55 -29.51 10.49
CA ILE A 17 -12.99 -30.32 9.39
C ILE A 17 -13.83 -31.58 9.08
N ILE A 18 -14.55 -32.15 10.04
CA ILE A 18 -15.38 -33.37 9.86
C ILE A 18 -16.86 -33.06 9.60
N PHE A 19 -17.37 -31.94 10.13
CA PHE A 19 -18.69 -31.40 9.79
C PHE A 19 -18.50 -30.12 8.98
N GLY A 20 -17.86 -30.24 7.82
CA GLY A 20 -18.24 -29.34 6.72
C GLY A 20 -19.75 -29.38 6.66
N VAL A 21 -20.39 -28.30 7.07
CA VAL A 21 -21.78 -28.07 6.71
C VAL A 21 -21.71 -28.08 5.20
N ASP A 22 -22.25 -29.12 4.59
CA ASP A 22 -22.71 -29.08 3.21
C ASP A 22 -23.41 -27.73 3.04
N ARG A 23 -22.72 -26.76 2.43
CA ARG A 23 -23.37 -25.57 1.85
C ARG A 23 -24.02 -25.94 0.52
N SER A 24 -24.37 -27.21 0.34
CA SER A 24 -25.19 -27.69 -0.76
C SER A 24 -26.60 -27.88 -0.24
N GLU A 25 -27.54 -27.16 -0.86
CA GLU A 25 -28.99 -27.30 -0.74
C GLU A 25 -29.68 -26.59 0.45
N ALA A 26 -29.78 -25.25 0.42
CA ALA A 26 -30.98 -24.51 0.88
C ALA A 26 -30.81 -22.97 0.86
N SER A 27 -30.76 -22.34 -0.31
CA SER A 27 -31.29 -20.97 -0.56
C SER A 27 -31.05 -20.65 -2.03
N ASN A 28 -32.13 -20.27 -2.72
CA ASN A 28 -32.18 -20.15 -4.18
C ASN A 28 -32.07 -18.70 -4.65
N TYR A 29 -31.98 -17.75 -3.73
CA TYR A 29 -32.12 -16.33 -3.98
C TYR A 29 -31.21 -15.55 -3.03
N ARG A 30 -30.41 -14.61 -3.55
CA ARG A 30 -29.45 -13.80 -2.78
C ARG A 30 -29.62 -12.30 -3.06
N SER A 31 -29.14 -11.45 -2.18
CA SER A 31 -29.06 -10.01 -2.41
C SER A 31 -27.96 -9.41 -1.54
N TYR A 32 -27.11 -8.58 -2.13
CA TYR A 32 -26.20 -7.72 -1.39
C TYR A 32 -26.86 -6.35 -1.24
N VAL A 33 -27.02 -5.95 0.00
CA VAL A 33 -27.80 -4.79 0.43
C VAL A 33 -26.85 -3.79 1.06
N PHE A 34 -26.66 -2.66 0.39
CA PHE A 34 -26.02 -1.49 1.00
C PHE A 34 -26.99 -0.81 1.95
N GLY A 35 -26.59 -0.57 3.19
CA GLY A 35 -27.47 0.06 4.16
C GLY A 35 -26.75 0.62 5.38
N THR A 36 -27.43 1.55 6.05
CA THR A 36 -26.87 2.29 7.19
C THR A 36 -27.51 1.91 8.54
N TYR A 37 -28.73 1.36 8.54
CA TYR A 37 -29.54 1.24 9.77
C TYR A 37 -30.45 0.01 9.85
N GLU A 38 -31.41 -0.10 8.95
CA GLU A 38 -32.52 -1.06 9.01
C GLU A 38 -32.68 -1.80 7.69
N ILE A 39 -33.17 -3.03 7.79
CA ILE A 39 -33.54 -3.89 6.67
C ILE A 39 -34.96 -4.40 6.93
N ILE A 40 -35.85 -4.22 5.96
CA ILE A 40 -37.18 -4.83 5.96
C ILE A 40 -37.24 -5.86 4.84
N LEU A 41 -37.55 -7.10 5.22
CA LEU A 41 -37.77 -8.21 4.30
C LEU A 41 -39.27 -8.37 4.05
N PHE A 42 -39.65 -8.58 2.79
CA PHE A 42 -41.02 -8.88 2.38
C PHE A 42 -41.06 -10.23 1.66
N SER A 43 -41.89 -11.15 2.14
CA SER A 43 -42.11 -12.44 1.50
C SER A 43 -43.28 -12.39 0.53
N TYR A 44 -43.09 -12.93 -0.67
CA TYR A 44 -44.14 -13.02 -1.69
C TYR A 44 -44.68 -14.45 -1.87
N GLU A 45 -44.10 -15.42 -1.15
CA GLU A 45 -44.46 -16.83 -1.23
C GLU A 45 -44.58 -17.44 0.19
N ASP A 46 -45.45 -18.45 0.33
CA ASP A 46 -45.60 -19.14 1.60
C ASP A 46 -44.38 -20.01 1.93
N GLY A 47 -43.98 -20.04 3.20
CA GLY A 47 -42.83 -20.85 3.64
C GLY A 47 -41.48 -20.36 3.12
N THR A 48 -41.30 -19.05 2.93
CA THR A 48 -40.03 -18.45 2.48
C THR A 48 -39.05 -18.35 3.65
N ASP A 49 -38.05 -19.22 3.68
CA ASP A 49 -36.95 -19.17 4.64
C ASP A 49 -36.00 -18.05 4.22
N LEU A 50 -35.68 -17.14 5.15
CA LEU A 50 -34.85 -15.98 4.91
C LEU A 50 -33.78 -15.85 5.98
N GLU A 51 -32.58 -15.43 5.57
CA GLU A 51 -31.47 -15.15 6.47
C GLU A 51 -30.78 -13.84 6.08
N VAL A 52 -30.37 -13.07 7.08
CA VAL A 52 -29.63 -11.81 6.93
C VAL A 52 -28.30 -11.94 7.64
N TYR A 53 -27.23 -11.69 6.89
CA TYR A 53 -25.85 -11.76 7.31
C TYR A 53 -25.21 -10.37 7.27
N GLY A 54 -24.40 -10.08 8.29
CA GLY A 54 -23.62 -8.85 8.40
C GLY A 54 -22.67 -8.93 9.59
N PHE A 55 -21.56 -8.18 9.59
CA PHE A 55 -20.54 -8.23 10.65
C PHE A 55 -19.93 -9.63 10.87
N GLY A 56 -19.82 -10.46 9.83
CA GLY A 56 -19.32 -11.83 9.93
C GLY A 56 -20.21 -12.79 10.73
N GLN A 57 -21.48 -12.43 10.97
CA GLN A 57 -22.44 -13.23 11.72
C GLN A 57 -23.86 -13.16 11.11
N THR A 58 -24.72 -14.12 11.47
CA THR A 58 -26.16 -14.06 11.15
C THR A 58 -26.85 -13.05 12.06
N LEU A 59 -27.42 -12.00 11.47
CA LEU A 59 -28.20 -10.98 12.20
C LEU A 59 -29.64 -11.44 12.46
N TRP A 60 -30.23 -12.16 11.53
CA TRP A 60 -31.56 -12.74 11.67
C TRP A 60 -31.74 -13.93 10.72
N SER A 61 -32.50 -14.94 11.15
CA SER A 61 -33.01 -16.01 10.29
C SER A 61 -34.43 -16.40 10.69
N GLY A 62 -35.24 -16.82 9.72
CA GLY A 62 -36.58 -17.32 9.95
C GLY A 62 -37.44 -17.48 8.70
N THR A 63 -38.59 -18.11 8.86
CA THR A 63 -39.55 -18.37 7.77
C THR A 63 -40.67 -17.33 7.76
N LEU A 64 -40.98 -16.77 6.59
CA LEU A 64 -42.08 -15.84 6.35
C LEU A 64 -43.06 -16.40 5.31
N ASN A 65 -44.36 -16.30 5.58
CA ASN A 65 -45.41 -16.60 4.59
C ASN A 65 -45.70 -15.40 3.69
N LYS A 66 -46.48 -15.59 2.61
CA LYS A 66 -46.81 -14.51 1.68
C LYS A 66 -47.44 -13.32 2.42
N GLY A 67 -46.92 -12.13 2.18
CA GLY A 67 -47.37 -10.88 2.80
C GLY A 67 -46.86 -10.63 4.22
N GLN A 68 -46.15 -11.59 4.82
CA GLN A 68 -45.43 -11.35 6.06
C GLN A 68 -44.13 -10.61 5.77
N HIS A 69 -43.69 -9.85 6.77
CA HIS A 69 -42.50 -9.03 6.68
C HIS A 69 -41.71 -9.04 7.98
N LYS A 70 -40.43 -8.69 7.89
CA LYS A 70 -39.55 -8.63 9.04
C LYS A 70 -38.64 -7.42 9.00
N LEU A 71 -38.73 -6.57 10.03
CA LEU A 71 -37.71 -5.56 10.33
C LEU A 71 -36.53 -6.21 11.07
N VAL A 72 -35.33 -6.01 10.54
CA VAL A 72 -34.03 -6.39 11.11
C VAL A 72 -33.26 -5.10 11.37
N GLN A 73 -32.82 -4.89 12.61
CA GLN A 73 -32.09 -3.69 13.01
C GLN A 73 -30.60 -4.00 13.21
N LYS A 74 -29.73 -3.08 12.80
CA LYS A 74 -28.27 -3.15 13.03
C LYS A 74 -27.95 -3.16 14.55
N PRO A 75 -27.02 -4.01 15.03
CA PRO A 75 -26.45 -3.87 16.36
C PRO A 75 -25.58 -2.60 16.46
N TYR A 76 -25.81 -1.78 17.50
CA TYR A 76 -25.25 -0.43 17.73
C TYR A 76 -23.79 -0.20 17.27
N GLY A 77 -23.52 0.90 16.55
CA GLY A 77 -22.19 1.39 16.13
C GLY A 77 -22.26 2.68 15.29
N PRO A 78 -21.14 3.39 15.02
CA PRO A 78 -21.11 4.61 14.21
C PRO A 78 -21.61 4.36 12.77
N HIS A 79 -22.11 5.43 12.12
CA HIS A 79 -22.87 5.46 10.85
C HIS A 79 -22.07 5.07 9.60
N VAL A 80 -21.21 4.05 9.68
CA VAL A 80 -20.49 3.54 8.51
C VAL A 80 -21.45 2.67 7.70
N PRO A 81 -21.67 2.96 6.41
CA PRO A 81 -22.48 2.12 5.55
C PRO A 81 -21.74 0.81 5.28
N GLU A 82 -22.49 -0.28 5.22
CA GLU A 82 -21.96 -1.63 5.06
C GLU A 82 -22.83 -2.42 4.09
N VAL A 83 -22.24 -3.50 3.55
CA VAL A 83 -22.93 -4.48 2.72
C VAL A 83 -23.44 -5.62 3.60
N TYR A 84 -24.75 -5.85 3.55
CA TYR A 84 -25.41 -7.00 4.14
C TYR A 84 -25.67 -8.04 3.06
N GLU A 85 -25.57 -9.32 3.41
CA GLU A 85 -26.02 -10.40 2.54
C GLU A 85 -27.38 -10.90 3.03
N VAL A 86 -28.36 -10.97 2.12
CA VAL A 86 -29.68 -11.52 2.40
C VAL A 86 -29.90 -12.71 1.48
N VAL A 87 -30.23 -13.86 2.05
CA VAL A 87 -30.51 -15.10 1.30
C VAL A 87 -31.91 -15.60 1.60
N GLY A 88 -32.53 -16.26 0.61
CA GLY A 88 -33.88 -16.77 0.70
C GLY A 88 -34.12 -18.07 -0.07
N SER A 89 -35.05 -18.90 0.41
CA SER A 89 -35.49 -20.13 -0.28
C SER A 89 -36.46 -19.87 -1.43
N ASN A 90 -37.28 -18.81 -1.32
CA ASN A 90 -38.18 -18.29 -2.36
C ASN A 90 -37.93 -16.80 -2.62
N ARG A 91 -38.62 -16.21 -3.60
CA ARG A 91 -38.44 -14.80 -3.95
C ARG A 91 -38.93 -13.87 -2.83
N PHE A 92 -38.15 -12.84 -2.55
CA PHE A 92 -38.42 -11.82 -1.54
C PHE A 92 -38.09 -10.44 -2.09
N ALA A 93 -38.47 -9.38 -1.36
CA ALA A 93 -37.96 -8.02 -1.61
C ALA A 93 -37.31 -7.46 -0.36
N VAL A 94 -36.31 -6.59 -0.54
CA VAL A 94 -35.56 -5.96 0.56
C VAL A 94 -35.64 -4.45 0.44
N LEU A 95 -36.13 -3.80 1.48
CA LEU A 95 -36.05 -2.36 1.67
C LEU A 95 -34.98 -2.08 2.73
N SER A 96 -33.97 -1.25 2.42
CA SER A 96 -32.87 -0.94 3.34
C SER A 96 -32.75 0.56 3.61
N GLY A 97 -32.10 0.93 4.71
CA GLY A 97 -31.80 2.31 5.07
C GLY A 97 -32.32 2.71 6.46
N HIS A 98 -32.56 4.00 6.69
CA HIS A 98 -33.18 4.53 7.92
C HIS A 98 -34.70 4.67 7.71
N ILE A 99 -35.40 3.53 7.75
CA ILE A 99 -36.76 3.37 7.24
C ILE A 99 -37.80 3.90 8.25
N THR A 100 -37.65 3.55 9.53
CA THR A 100 -38.61 3.87 10.59
C THR A 100 -38.40 5.27 11.18
N GLY A 101 -37.19 5.84 11.06
CA GLY A 101 -36.85 7.13 11.67
C GLY A 101 -37.23 8.38 10.86
N GLY A 102 -38.10 8.25 9.85
CA GLY A 102 -38.75 9.37 9.15
C GLY A 102 -38.01 9.98 7.94
N ASN A 103 -38.79 10.67 7.08
CA ASN A 103 -38.40 11.42 5.87
C ASN A 103 -37.59 10.61 4.83
N LYS A 104 -38.23 9.82 3.96
CA LYS A 104 -37.56 9.03 2.91
C LYS A 104 -38.37 8.99 1.62
N GLY A 105 -37.71 9.08 0.47
CA GLY A 105 -38.33 9.01 -0.86
C GLY A 105 -37.90 7.74 -1.60
N TYR A 106 -38.83 6.88 -2.02
CA TYR A 106 -38.51 5.68 -2.82
C TYR A 106 -39.73 5.10 -3.55
N TYR A 107 -39.48 4.35 -4.61
CA TYR A 107 -40.49 3.52 -5.28
C TYR A 107 -40.42 2.09 -4.74
N ALA A 108 -41.58 1.46 -4.54
CA ALA A 108 -41.66 0.05 -4.17
C ALA A 108 -41.15 -0.86 -5.30
N MET A 109 -40.57 -2.00 -4.93
CA MET A 109 -40.18 -3.04 -5.88
C MET A 109 -40.87 -4.38 -5.56
N ASP A 110 -41.21 -5.14 -6.61
CA ASP A 110 -41.74 -6.49 -6.45
C ASP A 110 -40.63 -7.53 -6.19
N GLN A 111 -41.01 -8.80 -5.99
CA GLN A 111 -40.06 -9.91 -5.79
C GLN A 111 -39.21 -10.26 -7.01
N SER A 112 -39.32 -9.51 -8.10
CA SER A 112 -38.49 -9.63 -9.29
C SER A 112 -37.75 -8.32 -9.56
N GLY A 113 -37.80 -7.38 -8.60
CA GLY A 113 -37.14 -6.11 -8.69
C GLY A 113 -37.75 -5.09 -9.63
N ARG A 114 -39.01 -5.28 -10.01
CA ARG A 114 -39.69 -4.38 -10.92
C ARG A 114 -40.33 -3.26 -10.13
N GLY A 115 -40.10 -2.02 -10.54
CA GLY A 115 -40.77 -0.84 -9.98
C GLY A 115 -42.15 -0.57 -10.61
N VAL A 116 -42.50 -1.30 -11.68
CA VAL A 116 -43.85 -1.35 -12.25
C VAL A 116 -44.31 -2.80 -12.28
N SER A 117 -45.37 -3.10 -11.51
CA SER A 117 -45.88 -4.45 -11.29
C SER A 117 -47.36 -4.41 -10.88
N THR A 118 -47.96 -5.59 -10.69
CA THR A 118 -49.36 -5.72 -10.26
C THR A 118 -49.52 -5.98 -8.76
N GLU A 119 -48.42 -6.24 -8.03
CA GLU A 119 -48.42 -6.52 -6.60
C GLU A 119 -47.16 -5.96 -5.94
N PHE A 120 -47.31 -5.21 -4.84
CA PHE A 120 -46.20 -4.66 -4.05
C PHE A 120 -46.47 -4.78 -2.55
N TYR A 121 -45.42 -5.11 -1.79
CA TYR A 121 -45.35 -4.87 -0.36
C TYR A 121 -44.34 -3.76 -0.06
N THR A 122 -44.71 -2.81 0.78
CA THR A 122 -43.83 -1.71 1.17
C THR A 122 -44.14 -1.21 2.59
N TYR A 123 -43.27 -0.36 3.12
CA TYR A 123 -43.54 0.44 4.30
C TYR A 123 -43.77 1.90 3.88
N VAL A 124 -44.61 2.65 4.60
CA VAL A 124 -44.77 4.10 4.43
C VAL A 124 -44.12 4.80 5.63
N PRO A 125 -43.08 5.63 5.42
CA PRO A 125 -42.34 6.26 6.51
C PRO A 125 -43.17 7.16 7.42
N GLN A 126 -42.60 7.51 8.58
CA GLN A 126 -43.19 8.48 9.48
C GLN A 126 -43.34 9.86 8.81
N LYS A 127 -44.55 10.45 8.94
CA LYS A 127 -44.83 11.83 8.51
C LYS A 127 -44.14 12.80 9.47
N ASN A 128 -43.40 13.77 8.93
CA ASN A 128 -42.83 14.85 9.73
C ASN A 128 -43.66 16.11 9.52
N GLY A 129 -44.34 16.57 10.57
CA GLY A 129 -45.26 17.71 10.49
C GLY A 129 -44.62 19.04 10.04
N SER A 130 -43.29 19.13 9.97
CA SER A 130 -42.56 20.30 9.44
C SER A 130 -42.35 20.25 7.92
N TYR A 131 -42.61 19.11 7.28
CA TYR A 131 -42.38 18.80 5.87
C TYR A 131 -43.73 18.83 5.16
N GLY A 132 -43.85 19.59 4.07
CA GLY A 132 -45.09 19.83 3.33
C GLY A 132 -45.76 18.59 2.74
N SER A 133 -45.90 18.52 1.41
CA SER A 133 -46.68 17.48 0.70
C SER A 133 -46.05 16.08 0.78
N GLN A 134 -46.22 15.39 1.91
CA GLN A 134 -45.79 14.00 2.11
C GLN A 134 -46.94 13.05 1.76
N LYS A 135 -46.81 12.35 0.63
CA LYS A 135 -47.87 11.53 0.02
C LYS A 135 -47.34 10.16 -0.39
N PHE A 136 -48.17 9.13 -0.23
CA PHE A 136 -48.02 7.85 -0.91
C PHE A 136 -48.84 7.89 -2.20
N ILE A 137 -48.24 7.54 -3.35
CA ILE A 137 -48.82 7.76 -4.68
C ILE A 137 -48.74 6.47 -5.50
N VAL A 138 -49.83 6.09 -6.17
CA VAL A 138 -49.88 4.94 -7.09
C VAL A 138 -50.22 5.43 -8.50
N PHE A 139 -49.35 5.17 -9.47
CA PHE A 139 -49.52 5.55 -10.88
C PHE A 139 -49.96 4.36 -11.74
N ALA A 140 -50.90 4.58 -12.65
CA ALA A 140 -51.34 3.60 -13.64
C ALA A 140 -50.64 3.77 -14.99
N TYR A 141 -50.24 2.65 -15.61
CA TYR A 141 -49.57 2.64 -16.92
C TYR A 141 -50.51 2.28 -18.08
N GLU A 142 -51.71 1.80 -17.75
CA GLU A 142 -52.76 1.37 -18.69
C GLU A 142 -54.12 1.95 -18.29
N ASP A 143 -55.03 2.08 -19.27
CA ASP A 143 -56.39 2.58 -19.03
C ASP A 143 -57.25 1.54 -18.30
N GLY A 144 -58.19 1.99 -17.47
CA GLY A 144 -59.07 1.09 -16.72
C GLY A 144 -58.34 0.22 -15.67
N THR A 145 -57.22 0.71 -15.14
CA THR A 145 -56.48 0.03 -14.06
C THR A 145 -57.24 0.16 -12.74
N GLU A 146 -57.69 -0.95 -12.18
CA GLU A 146 -58.33 -1.01 -10.87
C GLU A 146 -57.28 -1.26 -9.80
N VAL A 147 -57.14 -0.33 -8.85
CA VAL A 147 -56.14 -0.38 -7.78
C VAL A 147 -56.79 -0.65 -6.43
N THR A 148 -56.16 -1.51 -5.65
CA THR A 148 -56.46 -1.79 -4.24
C THR A 148 -55.23 -1.51 -3.39
N VAL A 149 -55.41 -0.78 -2.30
CA VAL A 149 -54.38 -0.45 -1.30
C VAL A 149 -54.90 -0.84 0.08
N GLU A 150 -54.10 -1.60 0.81
CA GLU A 150 -54.47 -2.17 2.10
C GLU A 150 -53.33 -2.00 3.11
N TYR A 151 -53.67 -1.84 4.39
CA TYR A 151 -52.71 -2.01 5.47
C TYR A 151 -52.35 -3.48 5.60
N ALA A 152 -51.06 -3.79 5.67
CA ALA A 152 -50.55 -5.14 5.94
C ALA A 152 -50.08 -5.24 7.39
N ASP A 153 -50.55 -6.24 8.15
CA ASP A 153 -49.96 -6.54 9.46
C ASP A 153 -48.78 -7.54 9.34
N PRO A 154 -47.92 -7.67 10.36
CA PRO A 154 -46.78 -8.59 10.34
C PRO A 154 -47.15 -10.08 10.19
N ASN A 155 -48.42 -10.44 10.41
CA ASN A 155 -48.92 -11.81 10.27
C ASN A 155 -49.55 -12.07 8.89
N GLY A 156 -49.60 -11.09 7.99
CA GLY A 156 -50.21 -11.19 6.67
C GLY A 156 -51.73 -10.95 6.66
N ILE A 157 -52.26 -10.22 7.65
CA ILE A 157 -53.68 -9.82 7.70
C ILE A 157 -53.82 -8.42 7.12
N TYR A 158 -54.74 -8.27 6.17
CA TYR A 158 -54.98 -7.01 5.47
C TYR A 158 -56.18 -6.23 6.02
N ARG A 159 -56.07 -4.90 6.05
CA ARG A 159 -57.19 -3.99 6.34
C ARG A 159 -57.32 -2.96 5.21
N GLU A 160 -58.50 -2.91 4.63
CA GLU A 160 -58.82 -2.06 3.49
C GLU A 160 -58.55 -0.56 3.74
N VAL A 161 -57.87 0.10 2.80
CA VAL A 161 -57.77 1.56 2.68
C VAL A 161 -58.61 2.06 1.51
N VAL A 162 -58.37 1.50 0.33
CA VAL A 162 -59.15 1.73 -0.90
C VAL A 162 -59.15 0.46 -1.74
N THR A 163 -60.28 0.13 -2.37
CA THR A 163 -60.43 -1.08 -3.20
C THR A 163 -61.10 -0.73 -4.53
N ASN A 164 -60.61 -1.33 -5.61
CA ASN A 164 -61.14 -1.18 -6.98
C ASN A 164 -61.29 0.29 -7.42
N PHE A 165 -60.31 1.14 -7.12
CA PHE A 165 -60.31 2.51 -7.59
C PHE A 165 -59.82 2.56 -9.04
N PRO A 166 -60.64 3.00 -10.02
CA PRO A 166 -60.24 3.03 -11.41
C PRO A 166 -59.29 4.21 -11.69
N LEU A 167 -58.19 3.92 -12.36
CA LEU A 167 -57.21 4.86 -12.86
C LEU A 167 -56.99 4.62 -14.35
N ASP A 168 -56.91 5.71 -15.10
CA ASP A 168 -56.47 5.67 -16.49
C ASP A 168 -54.97 5.91 -16.59
N LYS A 169 -54.41 5.63 -17.76
CA LYS A 169 -52.98 5.73 -18.01
C LYS A 169 -52.44 7.14 -17.74
N GLY A 170 -51.38 7.22 -16.93
CA GLY A 170 -50.75 8.48 -16.53
C GLY A 170 -51.47 9.21 -15.40
N HIS A 171 -52.64 8.74 -14.97
CA HIS A 171 -53.30 9.19 -13.75
C HIS A 171 -52.76 8.44 -12.52
N ASN A 172 -53.02 9.01 -11.35
CA ASN A 172 -52.58 8.47 -10.07
C ASN A 172 -53.65 8.59 -8.98
N TRP A 173 -53.54 7.74 -7.98
CA TRP A 173 -54.19 7.88 -6.70
C TRP A 173 -53.14 8.26 -5.65
N SER A 174 -53.49 9.07 -4.64
CA SER A 174 -52.58 9.46 -3.58
C SER A 174 -53.26 9.56 -2.21
N SER A 175 -52.51 9.28 -1.14
CA SER A 175 -52.95 9.44 0.25
C SER A 175 -51.86 10.05 1.14
N GLU A 176 -52.26 10.87 2.11
CA GLU A 176 -51.37 11.43 3.15
C GLU A 176 -51.48 10.71 4.51
N ASP A 177 -52.40 9.74 4.63
CA ASP A 177 -52.83 9.15 5.90
C ASP A 177 -52.24 7.75 6.16
N LEU A 178 -51.24 7.33 5.38
CA LEU A 178 -50.65 5.99 5.44
C LEU A 178 -49.37 5.88 6.29
N SER A 179 -48.89 6.99 6.86
CA SER A 179 -47.61 7.03 7.57
C SER A 179 -47.49 5.99 8.69
N GLU A 180 -46.29 5.44 8.86
CA GLU A 180 -45.95 4.44 9.89
C GLU A 180 -46.66 3.09 9.73
N ASN A 181 -47.12 2.76 8.53
CA ASN A 181 -47.79 1.49 8.25
C ASN A 181 -47.12 0.72 7.11
N TYR A 182 -47.22 -0.60 7.18
CA TYR A 182 -46.96 -1.48 6.04
C TYR A 182 -48.16 -1.49 5.13
N VAL A 183 -47.91 -1.45 3.82
CA VAL A 183 -48.92 -1.30 2.79
C VAL A 183 -48.74 -2.39 1.74
N HIS A 184 -49.86 -2.97 1.33
CA HIS A 184 -49.97 -3.88 0.20
C HIS A 184 -50.73 -3.17 -0.91
N VAL A 185 -50.17 -3.19 -2.12
CA VAL A 185 -50.81 -2.61 -3.32
C VAL A 185 -51.03 -3.74 -4.31
N THR A 186 -52.26 -3.87 -4.79
CA THR A 186 -52.61 -4.80 -5.89
C THR A 186 -53.36 -4.08 -6.99
N ALA A 187 -53.17 -4.52 -8.23
CA ALA A 187 -53.88 -3.98 -9.38
C ALA A 187 -54.10 -5.04 -10.47
N ASN A 188 -55.11 -4.84 -11.31
CA ASN A 188 -55.38 -5.70 -12.46
C ASN A 188 -54.41 -5.45 -13.65
N ASN A 189 -53.83 -4.25 -13.72
CA ASN A 189 -52.82 -3.83 -14.70
C ASN A 189 -51.61 -3.23 -13.97
N PRO A 190 -50.44 -3.12 -14.63
CA PRO A 190 -49.23 -2.65 -13.97
C PRO A 190 -49.32 -1.22 -13.42
N VAL A 191 -48.87 -1.06 -12.18
CA VAL A 191 -48.78 0.23 -11.46
C VAL A 191 -47.38 0.42 -10.88
N SER A 192 -47.03 1.65 -10.49
CA SER A 192 -45.87 1.93 -9.62
C SER A 192 -46.33 2.62 -8.34
N ALA A 193 -45.71 2.30 -7.21
CA ALA A 193 -46.04 2.90 -5.91
C ALA A 193 -44.86 3.71 -5.36
N LEU A 194 -45.09 4.99 -5.05
CA LEU A 194 -44.10 5.96 -4.58
C LEU A 194 -44.43 6.41 -3.15
N SER A 195 -43.47 6.27 -2.24
CA SER A 195 -43.45 6.95 -0.94
C SER A 195 -42.74 8.29 -1.10
N CYS A 196 -43.46 9.39 -1.38
CA CYS A 196 -42.87 10.73 -1.61
C CYS A 196 -42.78 11.54 -0.31
N TYR A 197 -41.91 11.14 0.62
CA TYR A 197 -41.74 11.83 1.92
C TYR A 197 -40.42 12.60 2.03
N ASP A 198 -39.48 12.35 1.12
CA ASP A 198 -38.21 13.07 0.93
C ASP A 198 -37.77 12.97 -0.56
N THR A 199 -36.62 13.54 -0.92
CA THR A 199 -36.05 13.51 -2.28
C THR A 199 -35.06 12.36 -2.49
N GLY A 200 -34.61 12.14 -3.73
CA GLY A 200 -33.53 11.21 -4.05
C GLY A 200 -34.03 9.80 -4.35
N TYR A 201 -34.63 9.61 -5.52
CA TYR A 201 -35.08 8.29 -6.01
C TYR A 201 -35.10 8.23 -7.53
N PHE A 202 -34.98 7.02 -8.08
CA PHE A 202 -35.20 6.76 -9.50
C PHE A 202 -36.65 6.40 -9.81
N VAL A 203 -37.11 6.81 -10.98
CA VAL A 203 -38.47 6.59 -11.47
C VAL A 203 -38.51 5.33 -12.31
N PRO A 204 -39.42 4.38 -12.04
CA PRO A 204 -39.54 3.19 -12.86
C PRO A 204 -40.19 3.52 -14.21
N SER A 205 -39.76 2.80 -15.25
CA SER A 205 -40.28 2.87 -16.60
C SER A 205 -41.42 1.87 -16.79
N ALA A 206 -42.28 2.15 -17.77
CA ALA A 206 -43.42 1.33 -18.17
C ALA A 206 -43.07 -0.13 -18.53
N ASN A 207 -41.80 -0.43 -18.80
CA ASN A 207 -41.30 -1.79 -19.05
C ASN A 207 -41.05 -2.60 -17.76
N GLY A 208 -41.33 -2.07 -16.57
CA GLY A 208 -41.05 -2.73 -15.29
C GLY A 208 -39.69 -2.38 -14.69
N LYS A 209 -38.74 -1.93 -15.51
CA LYS A 209 -37.35 -1.63 -15.13
C LYS A 209 -37.19 -0.16 -14.77
N PHE A 210 -36.03 0.24 -14.23
CA PHE A 210 -35.72 1.64 -13.94
C PHE A 210 -34.99 2.38 -15.09
N SER A 211 -34.64 1.66 -16.15
CA SER A 211 -34.26 2.23 -17.44
C SER A 211 -35.28 1.88 -18.52
N GLY A 212 -35.53 2.81 -19.43
CA GLY A 212 -36.51 2.61 -20.49
C GLY A 212 -36.92 3.90 -21.18
N THR A 213 -38.09 3.89 -21.81
CA THR A 213 -38.51 4.93 -22.76
C THR A 213 -39.76 5.68 -22.33
N LYS A 214 -40.40 5.31 -21.22
CA LYS A 214 -41.64 5.93 -20.76
C LYS A 214 -41.79 5.88 -19.25
N PHE A 215 -42.00 7.02 -18.62
CA PHE A 215 -42.02 7.19 -17.16
C PHE A 215 -43.19 8.07 -16.71
N TYR A 216 -43.69 7.83 -15.51
CA TYR A 216 -44.63 8.70 -14.80
C TYR A 216 -44.11 8.97 -13.39
N THR A 217 -44.07 10.23 -12.98
CA THR A 217 -43.55 10.61 -11.67
C THR A 217 -44.25 11.82 -11.09
N TYR A 218 -43.92 12.13 -9.85
CA TYR A 218 -44.42 13.26 -9.08
C TYR A 218 -43.26 13.98 -8.42
N ILE A 219 -43.29 15.31 -8.47
CA ILE A 219 -42.33 16.18 -7.81
C ILE A 219 -43.01 16.79 -6.60
N GLY A 220 -42.52 16.46 -5.41
CA GLY A 220 -43.07 16.97 -4.16
C GLY A 220 -42.83 18.46 -3.95
N LYS A 221 -43.59 19.05 -3.03
CA LYS A 221 -43.40 20.40 -2.49
C LYS A 221 -43.19 20.33 -0.98
N THR A 222 -42.01 19.82 -0.62
CA THR A 222 -41.63 19.48 0.75
C THR A 222 -40.88 20.64 1.42
N LYS A 223 -40.91 20.71 2.76
CA LYS A 223 -40.17 21.72 3.53
C LYS A 223 -39.21 21.08 4.52
N TYR A 224 -37.99 21.56 4.63
CA TYR A 224 -37.05 21.20 5.68
C TYR A 224 -36.78 22.45 6.53
N ALA A 225 -36.94 22.35 7.86
CA ALA A 225 -36.75 23.48 8.78
C ALA A 225 -37.45 24.80 8.35
N GLY A 226 -38.61 24.70 7.68
CA GLY A 226 -39.40 25.85 7.21
C GLY A 226 -39.05 26.37 5.80
N GLN A 227 -37.97 25.90 5.19
CA GLN A 227 -37.57 26.22 3.81
C GLN A 227 -38.06 25.15 2.83
N TYR A 228 -38.39 25.51 1.59
CA TYR A 228 -38.73 24.51 0.57
C TYR A 228 -37.48 23.74 0.15
N VAL A 229 -37.65 22.44 -0.11
CA VAL A 229 -36.56 21.55 -0.54
C VAL A 229 -36.49 21.59 -2.07
N PRO A 230 -35.38 22.05 -2.68
CA PRO A 230 -35.24 22.05 -4.13
C PRO A 230 -35.25 20.62 -4.69
N GLN A 231 -35.79 20.45 -5.90
CA GLN A 231 -35.81 19.17 -6.61
C GLN A 231 -35.48 19.37 -8.09
N ASP A 232 -34.71 18.45 -8.64
CA ASP A 232 -34.40 18.36 -10.06
C ASP A 232 -35.00 17.08 -10.63
N LEU A 233 -35.75 17.21 -11.72
CA LEU A 233 -36.07 16.09 -12.60
C LEU A 233 -34.91 15.94 -13.58
N VAL A 234 -34.13 14.88 -13.42
CA VAL A 234 -32.95 14.58 -14.22
C VAL A 234 -33.26 13.40 -15.15
N VAL A 235 -33.08 13.60 -16.45
CA VAL A 235 -33.18 12.54 -17.47
C VAL A 235 -31.80 12.29 -18.06
N THR A 236 -31.28 11.09 -17.90
CA THR A 236 -29.91 10.72 -18.32
C THR A 236 -29.94 9.74 -19.49
N ALA A 237 -29.19 10.04 -20.55
CA ALA A 237 -29.12 9.22 -21.75
C ALA A 237 -27.86 8.35 -21.80
N TYR A 238 -28.03 7.09 -22.21
CA TYR A 238 -26.92 6.14 -22.40
C TYR A 238 -26.43 6.05 -23.85
N ASP A 239 -27.29 6.41 -24.79
CA ASP A 239 -27.04 6.29 -26.23
C ASP A 239 -27.11 7.65 -26.91
N ASN A 240 -26.35 7.80 -27.99
CA ASN A 240 -26.37 9.01 -28.81
C ASN A 240 -27.73 9.19 -29.51
N ASP A 241 -28.00 10.44 -29.92
CA ASP A 241 -29.19 10.84 -30.67
C ASP A 241 -30.52 10.45 -29.97
N THR A 242 -30.55 10.47 -28.64
CA THR A 242 -31.73 10.07 -27.84
C THR A 242 -32.68 11.25 -27.71
N LEU A 243 -33.79 11.22 -28.45
CA LEU A 243 -34.83 12.25 -28.40
C LEU A 243 -35.69 12.04 -27.15
N VAL A 244 -35.73 13.04 -26.26
CA VAL A 244 -36.46 13.04 -25.00
C VAL A 244 -37.52 14.13 -24.99
N THR A 245 -38.69 13.83 -24.42
CA THR A 245 -39.81 14.77 -24.22
C THR A 245 -40.28 14.71 -22.76
N ILE A 246 -40.33 15.86 -22.10
CA ILE A 246 -40.85 16.04 -20.73
C ILE A 246 -42.16 16.81 -20.81
N ALA A 247 -43.27 16.18 -20.40
CA ALA A 247 -44.60 16.79 -20.36
C ALA A 247 -45.20 16.73 -18.95
N ASP A 248 -46.15 17.59 -18.65
CA ASP A 248 -47.04 17.34 -17.50
C ASP A 248 -47.99 16.16 -17.81
N CYS A 249 -48.73 15.66 -16.82
CA CYS A 249 -49.71 14.58 -17.06
C CYS A 249 -51.00 15.04 -17.77
N ASN A 250 -51.09 16.30 -18.23
CA ASN A 250 -52.13 16.78 -19.16
C ASN A 250 -51.60 16.85 -20.61
N ASP A 251 -50.49 16.17 -20.89
CA ASP A 251 -49.79 16.14 -22.18
C ASP A 251 -49.26 17.52 -22.64
N VAL A 252 -49.09 18.49 -21.74
CA VAL A 252 -48.45 19.78 -22.06
C VAL A 252 -46.94 19.59 -22.03
N VAL A 253 -46.32 19.62 -23.21
CA VAL A 253 -44.86 19.51 -23.37
C VAL A 253 -44.18 20.74 -22.75
N THR A 254 -43.30 20.49 -21.78
CA THR A 254 -42.52 21.53 -21.09
C THR A 254 -41.07 21.59 -21.57
N TRP A 255 -40.55 20.50 -22.13
CA TRP A 255 -39.25 20.46 -22.80
C TRP A 255 -39.20 19.29 -23.79
N GLN A 256 -38.47 19.47 -24.90
CA GLN A 256 -38.15 18.43 -25.86
C GLN A 256 -36.79 18.72 -26.47
N GLY A 257 -35.93 17.70 -26.58
CA GLY A 257 -34.58 17.84 -27.10
C GLY A 257 -33.89 16.50 -27.31
N GLU A 258 -32.75 16.54 -27.97
CA GLU A 258 -31.90 15.37 -28.21
C GLU A 258 -30.74 15.36 -27.21
N LEU A 259 -30.42 14.19 -26.67
CA LEU A 259 -29.32 13.95 -25.73
C LEU A 259 -28.38 12.88 -26.27
N ASN A 260 -27.08 13.05 -26.04
CA ASN A 260 -26.08 12.04 -26.33
C ASN A 260 -25.80 11.10 -25.15
N GLY A 261 -25.14 9.98 -25.43
CA GLY A 261 -24.74 9.03 -24.39
C GLY A 261 -23.74 9.68 -23.44
N GLY A 262 -24.08 9.76 -22.15
CA GLY A 262 -23.31 10.50 -21.16
C GLY A 262 -23.77 11.94 -20.94
N GLU A 263 -24.89 12.37 -21.54
CA GLU A 263 -25.53 13.67 -21.26
C GLU A 263 -26.78 13.50 -20.39
N ALA A 264 -27.13 14.56 -19.66
CA ALA A 264 -28.35 14.62 -18.87
C ALA A 264 -29.11 15.95 -19.06
N GLN A 265 -30.43 15.86 -19.19
CA GLN A 265 -31.32 17.02 -19.15
C GLN A 265 -31.86 17.22 -17.74
N VAL A 266 -31.72 18.45 -17.22
CA VAL A 266 -32.18 18.82 -15.89
C VAL A 266 -33.32 19.84 -15.96
N LYS A 267 -34.46 19.52 -15.36
CA LYS A 267 -35.54 20.48 -15.12
C LYS A 267 -35.62 20.80 -13.63
N ARG A 268 -35.39 22.08 -13.30
CA ARG A 268 -35.18 22.56 -11.93
C ARG A 268 -36.49 23.03 -11.29
N PHE A 269 -36.68 22.68 -10.02
CA PHE A 269 -37.79 23.12 -9.18
C PHE A 269 -37.25 23.59 -7.82
N PRO A 270 -36.80 24.87 -7.72
CA PRO A 270 -36.18 25.41 -6.51
C PRO A 270 -37.02 25.28 -5.23
N ASP A 271 -38.35 25.34 -5.36
CA ASP A 271 -39.29 25.20 -4.23
C ASP A 271 -40.04 23.86 -4.21
N GLY A 272 -39.71 22.92 -5.11
CA GLY A 272 -40.58 21.79 -5.45
C GLY A 272 -41.86 22.23 -6.19
N ALA A 273 -42.67 21.26 -6.64
CA ALA A 273 -43.78 21.53 -7.57
C ALA A 273 -45.17 21.10 -7.08
N ASP A 274 -45.30 19.99 -6.34
CA ASP A 274 -46.59 19.30 -6.09
C ASP A 274 -47.30 18.97 -7.41
N GLU A 275 -46.54 18.51 -8.41
CA GLU A 275 -46.99 18.29 -9.80
C GLU A 275 -46.53 16.93 -10.32
N THR A 276 -47.31 16.38 -11.26
CA THR A 276 -47.00 15.10 -11.93
C THR A 276 -46.47 15.32 -13.34
N PHE A 277 -45.48 14.52 -13.71
CA PHE A 277 -44.79 14.60 -14.99
C PHE A 277 -44.74 13.24 -15.70
N SER A 278 -44.68 13.31 -17.02
CA SER A 278 -44.35 12.18 -17.88
C SER A 278 -43.06 12.46 -18.66
N VAL A 279 -42.24 11.42 -18.83
CA VAL A 279 -41.05 11.46 -19.66
C VAL A 279 -41.18 10.38 -20.72
N THR A 280 -40.92 10.74 -21.98
CA THR A 280 -40.83 9.79 -23.09
C THR A 280 -39.52 9.96 -23.85
N ALA A 281 -38.96 8.86 -24.33
CA ALA A 281 -37.70 8.84 -25.07
C ALA A 281 -37.73 7.85 -26.23
N THR A 282 -36.89 8.07 -27.25
CA THR A 282 -36.72 7.14 -28.38
C THR A 282 -35.79 5.97 -28.08
N ARG A 283 -34.91 6.11 -27.08
CA ARG A 283 -33.97 5.08 -26.59
C ARG A 283 -33.99 5.03 -25.06
N PRO A 284 -33.50 3.95 -24.43
CA PRO A 284 -33.47 3.84 -22.97
C PRO A 284 -32.73 5.00 -22.30
N VAL A 285 -33.41 5.62 -21.34
CA VAL A 285 -32.89 6.65 -20.42
C VAL A 285 -33.16 6.20 -18.99
N THR A 286 -32.56 6.87 -18.01
CA THR A 286 -33.00 6.83 -16.61
C THR A 286 -33.56 8.18 -16.20
N VAL A 287 -34.52 8.16 -15.28
CA VAL A 287 -35.16 9.36 -14.75
C VAL A 287 -35.04 9.34 -13.23
N SER A 288 -34.56 10.43 -12.64
CA SER A 288 -34.43 10.56 -11.18
C SER A 288 -34.95 11.90 -10.69
N ILE A 289 -35.47 11.90 -9.46
CA ILE A 289 -35.87 13.10 -8.73
C ILE A 289 -34.90 13.28 -7.57
N GLN A 290 -34.02 14.27 -7.68
CA GLN A 290 -32.92 14.48 -6.73
C GLN A 290 -32.43 15.93 -6.76
N GLN A 291 -31.50 16.30 -5.90
CA GLN A 291 -30.81 17.58 -6.00
C GLN A 291 -29.49 17.37 -6.72
N TRP A 292 -29.26 18.06 -7.84
CA TRP A 292 -27.97 17.99 -8.53
C TRP A 292 -27.48 19.36 -8.99
N VAL A 293 -28.28 20.09 -9.77
CA VAL A 293 -27.91 21.42 -10.29
C VAL A 293 -28.53 22.53 -9.47
N THR A 294 -29.69 22.29 -8.85
CA THR A 294 -30.33 23.24 -7.93
C THR A 294 -29.77 23.10 -6.51
N ASP A 295 -28.43 23.13 -6.39
CA ASP A 295 -27.66 22.88 -5.16
C ASP A 295 -27.69 24.12 -4.24
N GLU A 296 -28.62 24.17 -3.28
CA GLU A 296 -28.74 25.29 -2.33
C GLU A 296 -28.79 24.88 -0.84
N ALA A 297 -28.77 23.59 -0.49
CA ALA A 297 -28.89 23.15 0.91
C ALA A 297 -28.02 21.93 1.27
N GLU A 298 -27.10 22.13 2.23
CA GLU A 298 -26.20 21.11 2.81
C GLU A 298 -26.92 20.04 3.64
N TRP A 299 -28.22 20.23 3.95
CA TRP A 299 -28.96 19.45 4.95
C TRP A 299 -29.87 18.36 4.38
N VAL A 300 -29.89 18.16 3.06
CA VAL A 300 -30.84 17.27 2.38
C VAL A 300 -30.21 15.93 2.12
N ALA A 301 -30.83 14.86 2.62
CA ALA A 301 -30.35 13.51 2.41
C ALA A 301 -30.56 13.06 0.97
N GLN A 302 -29.57 12.35 0.43
CA GLN A 302 -29.64 11.67 -0.86
C GLN A 302 -29.04 10.28 -0.70
N GLY A 303 -29.71 9.27 -1.24
CA GLY A 303 -29.25 7.89 -1.11
C GLY A 303 -30.11 6.90 -1.87
N PHE A 304 -29.62 6.39 -3.00
CA PHE A 304 -30.37 5.43 -3.82
C PHE A 304 -29.44 4.56 -4.66
N PHE A 305 -29.93 3.37 -5.01
CA PHE A 305 -29.28 2.51 -5.99
C PHE A 305 -29.48 3.03 -7.41
N ILE A 306 -28.48 2.80 -8.26
CA ILE A 306 -28.38 3.43 -9.57
C ILE A 306 -28.66 2.42 -10.68
N PRO A 307 -29.68 2.62 -11.53
CA PRO A 307 -30.03 1.71 -12.62
C PRO A 307 -28.91 1.55 -13.67
N GLY A 308 -28.73 0.31 -14.16
CA GLY A 308 -27.92 0.02 -15.34
C GLY A 308 -28.65 0.32 -16.66
N LYS A 309 -27.88 0.50 -17.74
CA LYS A 309 -28.35 0.79 -19.11
C LYS A 309 -29.41 -0.20 -19.59
N ASP A 310 -29.09 -1.48 -19.51
CA ASP A 310 -29.94 -2.58 -19.98
C ASP A 310 -31.15 -2.83 -19.05
N GLY A 311 -31.13 -2.22 -17.86
CA GLY A 311 -32.06 -2.47 -16.77
C GLY A 311 -32.18 -3.97 -16.46
N THR A 312 -31.13 -4.74 -16.77
CA THR A 312 -31.07 -6.18 -16.49
C THR A 312 -30.52 -6.36 -15.09
N GLY A 313 -31.23 -7.15 -14.29
CA GLY A 313 -31.03 -7.21 -12.86
C GLY A 313 -31.63 -6.00 -12.13
N VAL A 314 -32.21 -6.31 -10.98
CA VAL A 314 -33.08 -5.46 -10.19
C VAL A 314 -32.40 -4.16 -9.76
N GLY A 315 -33.10 -3.02 -9.83
CA GLY A 315 -32.80 -1.85 -8.99
C GLY A 315 -31.38 -1.29 -9.01
N GLY A 316 -30.57 -1.53 -10.06
CA GLY A 316 -29.20 -1.01 -10.15
C GLY A 316 -28.10 -2.02 -10.41
N PHE A 317 -28.48 -3.27 -10.65
CA PHE A 317 -27.59 -4.24 -11.27
C PHE A 317 -27.32 -3.86 -12.73
N GLY A 318 -26.07 -3.96 -13.18
CA GLY A 318 -25.71 -3.70 -14.57
C GLY A 318 -24.21 -3.60 -14.79
N LYS A 319 -23.83 -3.42 -16.05
CA LYS A 319 -22.42 -3.25 -16.48
C LYS A 319 -22.08 -1.84 -16.95
N ASP A 320 -23.10 -1.00 -17.12
CA ASP A 320 -22.97 0.36 -17.63
C ASP A 320 -24.00 1.23 -16.92
N ILE A 321 -23.52 2.07 -16.01
CA ILE A 321 -24.34 2.86 -15.09
C ILE A 321 -23.95 4.32 -15.26
N ILE A 322 -24.93 5.23 -15.35
CA ILE A 322 -24.68 6.68 -15.39
C ILE A 322 -25.50 7.35 -14.30
N VAL A 323 -24.86 8.17 -13.47
CA VAL A 323 -25.45 8.80 -12.30
C VAL A 323 -24.97 10.24 -12.12
N PRO A 324 -25.89 11.19 -11.88
CA PRO A 324 -25.50 12.49 -11.37
C PRO A 324 -25.21 12.38 -9.87
N VAL A 325 -24.05 12.86 -9.46
CA VAL A 325 -23.61 12.95 -8.06
C VAL A 325 -23.43 14.42 -7.74
N ARG A 326 -23.90 14.85 -6.57
CA ARG A 326 -23.77 16.26 -6.14
C ARG A 326 -22.50 16.49 -5.32
N THR A 327 -22.32 17.73 -4.91
CA THR A 327 -21.25 18.16 -4.01
C THR A 327 -21.28 17.31 -2.72
N TRP A 328 -20.13 16.73 -2.34
CA TRP A 328 -19.94 15.83 -1.19
C TRP A 328 -20.61 14.45 -1.34
N GLY A 329 -21.02 14.13 -2.56
CA GLY A 329 -21.52 12.82 -2.90
C GLY A 329 -20.40 11.79 -3.08
N TYR A 330 -20.75 10.53 -2.83
CA TYR A 330 -19.89 9.36 -3.06
C TYR A 330 -20.65 8.31 -3.88
N LEU A 331 -19.88 7.42 -4.52
CA LEU A 331 -20.35 6.24 -5.22
C LEU A 331 -19.82 5.00 -4.53
N ALA A 332 -20.70 4.16 -4.01
CA ALA A 332 -20.37 2.82 -3.53
C ALA A 332 -20.68 1.80 -4.62
N ILE A 333 -19.67 1.06 -5.08
CA ILE A 333 -19.74 0.12 -6.20
C ILE A 333 -19.55 -1.28 -5.63
N MET A 334 -20.55 -2.14 -5.74
CA MET A 334 -20.57 -3.49 -5.16
C MET A 334 -20.47 -4.54 -6.27
N ALA A 335 -19.58 -5.51 -6.07
CA ALA A 335 -19.44 -6.65 -6.94
C ALA A 335 -20.25 -7.84 -6.42
N TYR A 336 -20.97 -8.48 -7.34
CA TYR A 336 -21.75 -9.69 -7.08
C TYR A 336 -21.01 -10.95 -7.52
N MET A 337 -19.79 -10.78 -8.06
CA MET A 337 -18.98 -11.84 -8.61
C MET A 337 -17.52 -11.55 -8.30
N ASN A 338 -16.70 -12.59 -8.17
CA ASN A 338 -15.25 -12.44 -8.03
C ASN A 338 -14.66 -11.62 -9.20
N GLU A 339 -13.45 -11.06 -9.07
CA GLU A 339 -12.70 -10.40 -10.16
C GLU A 339 -13.52 -9.49 -11.10
N THR A 340 -14.40 -8.68 -10.53
CA THR A 340 -15.22 -7.71 -11.25
C THR A 340 -14.39 -6.46 -11.49
N HIS A 341 -13.99 -6.23 -12.74
CA HIS A 341 -13.22 -5.07 -13.15
C HIS A 341 -14.16 -3.89 -13.33
N ILE A 342 -13.87 -2.78 -12.68
CA ILE A 342 -14.66 -1.55 -12.77
C ILE A 342 -13.82 -0.40 -13.32
N LYS A 343 -14.48 0.48 -14.07
CA LYS A 343 -13.94 1.75 -14.56
C LYS A 343 -14.93 2.86 -14.23
N VAL A 344 -14.49 3.88 -13.52
CA VAL A 344 -15.28 5.09 -13.24
C VAL A 344 -14.78 6.21 -14.13
N LEU A 345 -15.67 6.83 -14.89
CA LEU A 345 -15.37 7.92 -15.81
C LEU A 345 -16.28 9.12 -15.51
N ASN A 346 -15.78 10.33 -15.75
CA ASN A 346 -16.65 11.47 -15.91
C ASN A 346 -17.45 11.29 -17.21
N ALA A 347 -18.78 11.22 -17.12
CA ALA A 347 -19.65 10.81 -18.23
C ALA A 347 -19.66 11.81 -19.38
N GLU A 348 -19.51 13.10 -19.09
CA GLU A 348 -19.54 14.18 -20.08
C GLU A 348 -18.20 14.30 -20.83
N THR A 349 -17.09 14.16 -20.13
CA THR A 349 -15.74 14.34 -20.69
C THR A 349 -15.08 13.05 -21.15
N GLY A 350 -15.53 11.90 -20.64
CA GLY A 350 -14.92 10.59 -20.87
C GLY A 350 -13.60 10.38 -20.11
N VAL A 351 -13.17 11.32 -19.26
CA VAL A 351 -11.94 11.21 -18.48
C VAL A 351 -12.07 10.08 -17.46
N LEU A 352 -11.10 9.17 -17.46
CA LEU A 352 -10.99 8.08 -16.49
C LEU A 352 -10.62 8.63 -15.12
N ALA A 353 -11.40 8.28 -14.10
CA ALA A 353 -11.19 8.70 -12.72
C ALA A 353 -10.64 7.58 -11.83
N MET A 354 -11.09 6.33 -12.04
CA MET A 354 -10.68 5.18 -11.23
C MET A 354 -10.82 3.88 -12.03
N THR A 355 -9.96 2.91 -11.73
CA THR A 355 -10.17 1.49 -12.06
C THR A 355 -9.92 0.63 -10.83
N ASP A 356 -10.68 -0.45 -10.67
CA ASP A 356 -10.47 -1.40 -9.57
C ASP A 356 -10.93 -2.82 -9.96
N VAL A 357 -10.57 -3.81 -9.15
CA VAL A 357 -10.97 -5.22 -9.30
C VAL A 357 -11.57 -5.73 -7.99
N LEU A 358 -12.87 -5.98 -8.00
CA LEU A 358 -13.64 -6.34 -6.81
C LEU A 358 -14.07 -7.79 -6.83
N ASN A 359 -13.94 -8.49 -5.70
CA ASN A 359 -14.47 -9.84 -5.55
C ASN A 359 -15.92 -9.87 -5.09
N GLU A 360 -16.57 -11.03 -5.12
CA GLU A 360 -17.97 -11.20 -4.71
C GLU A 360 -18.17 -10.71 -3.26
N GLY A 361 -19.16 -9.83 -3.07
CA GLY A 361 -19.46 -9.22 -1.78
C GLY A 361 -18.50 -8.09 -1.37
N GLN A 362 -17.44 -7.81 -2.15
CA GLN A 362 -16.61 -6.63 -1.97
C GLN A 362 -17.27 -5.39 -2.59
N TYR A 363 -16.91 -4.23 -2.07
CA TYR A 363 -17.35 -2.94 -2.61
C TYR A 363 -16.23 -1.92 -2.52
N GLU A 364 -16.27 -0.93 -3.40
CA GLU A 364 -15.37 0.21 -3.43
C GLU A 364 -16.14 1.52 -3.29
N VAL A 365 -15.56 2.51 -2.59
CA VAL A 365 -16.18 3.84 -2.42
C VAL A 365 -15.35 4.91 -3.10
N TYR A 366 -15.93 5.52 -4.14
CA TYR A 366 -15.34 6.64 -4.85
C TYR A 366 -15.96 7.97 -4.42
N TYR A 367 -15.15 8.88 -3.90
CA TYR A 367 -15.56 10.26 -3.56
C TYR A 367 -15.47 11.14 -4.80
N SER A 368 -16.49 11.05 -5.65
CA SER A 368 -16.50 11.64 -6.98
C SER A 368 -16.61 13.16 -6.99
N GLY A 369 -17.19 13.76 -5.95
CA GLY A 369 -17.62 15.15 -6.00
C GLY A 369 -18.76 15.38 -6.98
N ASN A 370 -19.11 16.65 -7.21
CA ASN A 370 -20.23 17.03 -8.06
C ASN A 370 -19.92 16.76 -9.54
N GLY A 371 -20.76 15.98 -10.21
CA GLY A 371 -20.64 15.70 -11.64
C GLY A 371 -21.55 14.59 -12.12
N LEU A 372 -21.54 14.34 -13.43
CA LEU A 372 -22.17 13.17 -14.03
C LEU A 372 -21.11 12.08 -14.21
N TRP A 373 -21.34 10.92 -13.63
CA TRP A 373 -20.37 9.83 -13.55
C TRP A 373 -20.90 8.59 -14.25
N ARG A 374 -20.01 7.90 -14.98
CA ARG A 374 -20.29 6.65 -15.66
C ARG A 374 -19.42 5.55 -15.09
N ILE A 375 -20.04 4.46 -14.66
CA ILE A 375 -19.36 3.26 -14.18
C ILE A 375 -19.55 2.18 -15.24
N VAL A 376 -18.45 1.65 -15.76
CA VAL A 376 -18.44 0.55 -16.72
C VAL A 376 -17.73 -0.63 -16.08
N SER A 377 -18.30 -1.83 -16.21
CA SER A 377 -17.73 -3.07 -15.68
C SER A 377 -17.84 -4.23 -16.66
N ASP A 378 -16.95 -5.20 -16.53
CA ASP A 378 -16.98 -6.47 -17.27
C ASP A 378 -18.02 -7.45 -16.68
N ARG A 379 -18.25 -7.40 -15.37
CA ARG A 379 -19.22 -8.21 -14.62
C ARG A 379 -20.32 -7.32 -14.04
N PRO A 380 -21.50 -7.86 -13.74
CA PRO A 380 -22.56 -7.06 -13.16
C PRO A 380 -22.19 -6.52 -11.77
N ILE A 381 -22.36 -5.23 -11.61
CA ILE A 381 -22.21 -4.51 -10.34
C ILE A 381 -23.55 -3.94 -9.92
N SER A 382 -23.68 -3.59 -8.64
CA SER A 382 -24.63 -2.55 -8.25
C SER A 382 -23.88 -1.32 -7.79
N ALA A 383 -24.45 -0.16 -8.05
CA ALA A 383 -23.89 1.09 -7.59
C ALA A 383 -24.92 1.85 -6.76
N TYR A 384 -24.44 2.50 -5.72
CA TYR A 384 -25.23 3.28 -4.79
C TYR A 384 -24.59 4.65 -4.63
N THR A 385 -25.39 5.72 -4.72
CA THR A 385 -24.90 7.08 -4.47
C THR A 385 -25.44 7.60 -3.15
N GLY A 386 -24.63 8.32 -2.37
CA GLY A 386 -25.05 8.99 -1.14
C GLY A 386 -24.27 10.29 -0.88
N ILE A 387 -24.49 10.94 0.27
CA ILE A 387 -23.80 12.17 0.70
C ILE A 387 -23.09 11.95 2.05
N GLN A 388 -21.86 12.45 2.16
CA GLN A 388 -21.11 12.49 3.41
C GLN A 388 -21.41 13.77 4.21
N THR A 389 -21.50 13.66 5.54
CA THR A 389 -21.62 14.81 6.45
C THR A 389 -20.27 15.47 6.69
N VAL A 390 -20.28 16.72 7.14
CA VAL A 390 -19.07 17.50 7.51
C VAL A 390 -18.18 16.79 8.53
N ASP A 391 -18.78 15.96 9.39
CA ASP A 391 -18.10 15.21 10.45
C ASP A 391 -17.65 13.81 9.98
N GLY A 392 -17.71 13.52 8.68
CA GLY A 392 -17.34 12.23 8.09
C GLY A 392 -18.41 11.13 8.22
N GLY A 393 -19.61 11.45 8.70
CA GLY A 393 -20.76 10.53 8.77
C GLY A 393 -21.53 10.42 7.45
N PHE A 394 -22.57 9.60 7.40
CA PHE A 394 -23.39 9.37 6.20
C PHE A 394 -24.85 9.78 6.45
N TYR A 395 -25.48 10.47 5.49
CA TYR A 395 -26.87 10.93 5.64
C TYR A 395 -27.91 9.80 5.53
N TYR A 396 -29.07 10.01 6.16
CA TYR A 396 -30.16 9.04 6.29
C TYR A 396 -30.98 8.89 5.00
N ASN A 397 -30.99 7.72 4.36
CA ASN A 397 -31.84 7.42 3.19
C ASN A 397 -32.57 6.07 3.34
N ALA A 398 -33.47 5.72 2.41
CA ALA A 398 -34.05 4.40 2.32
C ALA A 398 -34.41 4.08 0.87
N GLU A 399 -34.10 2.87 0.41
CA GLU A 399 -34.33 2.43 -0.96
C GLU A 399 -34.49 0.91 -1.04
N PHE A 400 -35.25 0.42 -2.02
CA PHE A 400 -35.31 -1.01 -2.30
C PHE A 400 -33.99 -1.49 -2.92
N SER A 401 -33.44 -2.57 -2.36
CA SER A 401 -32.14 -3.10 -2.76
C SER A 401 -32.24 -4.01 -3.99
N PRO A 402 -31.21 -4.00 -4.86
CA PRO A 402 -31.02 -4.98 -5.92
C PRO A 402 -31.07 -6.42 -5.42
N LEU A 403 -31.85 -7.27 -6.08
CA LEU A 403 -31.91 -8.71 -5.83
C LEU A 403 -31.12 -9.47 -6.89
N LEU A 404 -30.22 -10.35 -6.45
CA LEU A 404 -29.52 -11.32 -7.30
C LEU A 404 -30.12 -12.70 -7.05
N PHE A 405 -31.03 -13.11 -7.91
CA PHE A 405 -31.53 -14.48 -7.83
C PHE A 405 -30.45 -15.42 -8.38
N ASP A 406 -29.98 -16.34 -7.54
CA ASP A 406 -29.35 -17.55 -8.04
C ASP A 406 -30.34 -18.15 -9.06
N VAL A 407 -29.87 -18.37 -10.28
CA VAL A 407 -30.67 -19.08 -11.27
C VAL A 407 -30.85 -20.48 -10.70
N THR A 408 -32.02 -20.73 -10.14
CA THR A 408 -32.36 -22.02 -9.57
C THR A 408 -32.40 -23.05 -10.68
N THR A 409 -31.40 -23.94 -10.67
CA THR A 409 -31.34 -25.39 -10.95
C THR A 409 -32.44 -26.14 -11.74
N GLY A 410 -33.56 -25.55 -12.15
CA GLY A 410 -34.63 -26.21 -12.90
C GLY A 410 -34.63 -25.96 -14.41
N ASP A 411 -33.91 -24.94 -14.90
CA ASP A 411 -33.86 -24.56 -16.33
C ASP A 411 -32.42 -24.27 -16.80
N MET A 412 -31.42 -24.96 -16.23
CA MET A 412 -30.01 -24.57 -16.42
C MET A 412 -29.31 -25.34 -17.55
N VAL A 413 -28.72 -24.59 -18.48
CA VAL A 413 -27.52 -25.05 -19.18
C VAL A 413 -26.30 -24.77 -18.30
N LYS A 414 -25.57 -25.81 -17.93
CA LYS A 414 -24.33 -25.71 -17.13
C LYS A 414 -23.13 -25.77 -18.04
N VAL A 415 -22.00 -25.23 -17.59
CA VAL A 415 -20.70 -25.46 -18.22
C VAL A 415 -19.71 -25.94 -17.17
N SER A 416 -18.85 -26.91 -17.48
CA SER A 416 -17.78 -27.34 -16.58
C SER A 416 -16.45 -27.29 -17.30
N VAL A 417 -15.39 -26.84 -16.66
CA VAL A 417 -14.04 -26.81 -17.22
C VAL A 417 -13.09 -27.72 -16.46
N LYS A 418 -12.38 -28.58 -17.19
CA LYS A 418 -11.36 -29.48 -16.62
C LYS A 418 -10.02 -29.24 -17.28
N ARG A 419 -8.94 -29.32 -16.51
CA ARG A 419 -7.59 -29.27 -17.04
C ARG A 419 -7.10 -30.65 -17.47
N GLY A 420 -6.31 -30.67 -18.53
CA GLY A 420 -5.61 -31.82 -19.08
C GLY A 420 -4.22 -31.44 -19.57
N LEU A 421 -3.42 -32.45 -19.90
CA LEU A 421 -2.13 -32.31 -20.58
C LEU A 421 -2.33 -31.77 -22.01
N ALA A 422 -1.24 -31.50 -22.72
CA ALA A 422 -1.26 -30.99 -24.09
C ALA A 422 -2.02 -31.86 -25.11
N ASP A 423 -2.28 -33.13 -24.79
CA ASP A 423 -3.07 -34.09 -25.57
C ASP A 423 -4.52 -34.25 -25.05
N CYS A 424 -4.95 -33.38 -24.13
CA CYS A 424 -6.26 -33.35 -23.48
C CYS A 424 -6.57 -34.59 -22.61
N THR A 425 -5.55 -35.36 -22.22
CA THR A 425 -5.70 -36.39 -21.19
C THR A 425 -5.62 -35.77 -19.79
N GLU A 426 -6.41 -36.28 -18.83
CA GLU A 426 -6.27 -35.84 -17.44
C GLU A 426 -4.88 -36.24 -16.90
N PRO A 427 -4.15 -35.35 -16.20
CA PRO A 427 -2.83 -35.66 -15.68
C PRO A 427 -2.90 -36.78 -14.64
N ALA A 428 -1.91 -37.68 -14.65
CA ALA A 428 -1.83 -38.77 -13.68
C ALA A 428 -1.60 -38.27 -12.23
N ASP A 429 -1.00 -37.08 -12.09
CA ASP A 429 -0.82 -36.36 -10.82
C ASP A 429 -1.71 -35.10 -10.78
N PRO A 430 -2.66 -35.00 -9.83
CA PRO A 430 -3.46 -33.80 -9.59
C PRO A 430 -2.66 -32.57 -9.14
N ASN A 431 -1.36 -32.69 -8.86
CA ASN A 431 -0.48 -31.56 -8.53
C ASN A 431 0.54 -31.24 -9.64
N HIS A 432 0.41 -31.87 -10.82
CA HIS A 432 1.26 -31.57 -11.97
C HIS A 432 1.19 -30.07 -12.31
N CYS A 433 2.33 -29.39 -12.22
CA CYS A 433 2.47 -27.98 -12.54
C CYS A 433 2.98 -27.78 -13.97
N PHE A 434 2.74 -26.59 -14.53
CA PHE A 434 3.18 -26.23 -15.88
C PHE A 434 4.28 -25.17 -15.84
N GLU A 435 5.21 -25.25 -16.78
CA GLU A 435 6.41 -24.41 -16.81
C GLU A 435 6.43 -23.66 -18.15
N PRO A 436 6.25 -22.32 -18.15
CA PRO A 436 6.19 -21.53 -19.39
C PRO A 436 7.40 -21.73 -20.32
N ASP A 437 8.58 -21.91 -19.70
CA ASP A 437 9.86 -22.02 -20.38
C ASP A 437 10.20 -23.45 -20.86
N ASP A 438 9.45 -24.48 -20.43
CA ASP A 438 9.64 -25.85 -20.90
C ASP A 438 8.72 -26.14 -22.10
N PRO A 439 9.24 -26.28 -23.33
CA PRO A 439 8.43 -26.57 -24.52
C PRO A 439 7.73 -27.94 -24.46
N ASN A 440 8.06 -28.80 -23.51
CA ASN A 440 7.38 -30.08 -23.29
C ASN A 440 6.30 -30.01 -22.20
N ASN A 441 6.24 -28.91 -21.42
CA ASN A 441 5.37 -28.74 -20.27
C ASN A 441 4.74 -27.33 -20.18
N ASN A 442 4.65 -26.62 -21.31
CA ASN A 442 4.06 -25.28 -21.39
C ASN A 442 2.68 -25.25 -22.06
N GLU A 443 2.15 -26.39 -22.54
CA GLU A 443 0.82 -26.44 -23.18
C GLU A 443 -0.21 -27.14 -22.27
N ILE A 444 -1.37 -26.51 -22.11
CA ILE A 444 -2.49 -26.96 -21.29
C ILE A 444 -3.70 -27.18 -22.20
N CYS A 445 -4.50 -28.21 -21.94
CA CYS A 445 -5.79 -28.40 -22.60
C CYS A 445 -6.95 -28.32 -21.61
N TYR A 446 -7.88 -27.40 -21.83
CA TYR A 446 -9.12 -27.30 -21.11
C TYR A 446 -10.23 -28.08 -21.81
N THR A 447 -10.87 -28.99 -21.09
CA THR A 447 -12.08 -29.67 -21.53
C THR A 447 -13.28 -28.97 -20.94
N LEU A 448 -13.99 -28.23 -21.78
CA LEU A 448 -15.26 -27.64 -21.43
C LEU A 448 -16.38 -28.62 -21.74
N SER A 449 -17.34 -28.79 -20.84
CA SER A 449 -18.54 -29.60 -21.07
C SER A 449 -19.77 -28.78 -20.77
N TYR A 450 -20.81 -28.86 -21.60
CA TYR A 450 -22.09 -28.20 -21.34
C TYR A 450 -23.28 -29.12 -21.59
N TRP A 451 -24.36 -28.92 -20.83
CA TRP A 451 -25.58 -29.72 -20.89
C TRP A 451 -26.77 -28.97 -20.32
N SER A 452 -27.99 -29.31 -20.76
CA SER A 452 -29.26 -28.78 -20.20
C SER A 452 -30.06 -29.89 -19.49
N ASP A 453 -30.62 -29.58 -18.33
CA ASP A 453 -31.47 -30.51 -17.55
C ASP A 453 -32.65 -29.77 -16.89
N PRO A 454 -33.93 -30.15 -17.12
CA PRO A 454 -34.49 -31.08 -18.11
C PRO A 454 -35.14 -30.38 -19.34
N ASN A 455 -35.09 -29.05 -19.41
CA ASN A 455 -35.81 -28.24 -20.42
C ASN A 455 -34.86 -27.66 -21.48
N ASP A 456 -35.42 -27.29 -22.64
CA ASP A 456 -34.68 -26.59 -23.69
C ASP A 456 -34.32 -25.17 -23.23
N ASP A 457 -33.14 -24.69 -23.62
CA ASP A 457 -32.72 -23.30 -23.45
C ASP A 457 -32.22 -22.75 -24.79
N THR A 458 -32.46 -21.46 -25.03
CA THR A 458 -32.19 -20.78 -26.31
C THR A 458 -31.22 -19.63 -26.11
N ASP A 459 -30.60 -19.16 -27.20
CA ASP A 459 -29.60 -18.09 -27.18
C ASP A 459 -28.39 -18.40 -26.28
N VAL A 460 -28.04 -19.68 -26.15
CA VAL A 460 -26.90 -20.16 -25.35
C VAL A 460 -25.60 -19.69 -25.98
N VAL A 461 -24.82 -18.95 -25.22
CA VAL A 461 -23.49 -18.45 -25.54
C VAL A 461 -22.53 -18.87 -24.43
N ILE A 462 -21.44 -19.53 -24.80
CA ILE A 462 -20.36 -19.88 -23.88
C ILE A 462 -19.16 -18.99 -24.19
N THR A 463 -18.54 -18.44 -23.16
CA THR A 463 -17.42 -17.51 -23.23
C THR A 463 -16.32 -18.04 -22.33
N ASP A 464 -15.18 -18.42 -22.90
CA ASP A 464 -13.97 -18.79 -22.17
C ASP A 464 -13.06 -17.56 -22.07
N PHE A 465 -12.74 -17.15 -20.85
CA PHE A 465 -11.87 -16.01 -20.56
C PHE A 465 -10.48 -16.55 -20.28
N LEU A 466 -9.61 -16.45 -21.28
CA LEU A 466 -8.23 -16.85 -21.14
C LEU A 466 -7.46 -15.71 -20.45
N PRO A 467 -6.81 -15.95 -19.31
CA PRO A 467 -6.00 -14.93 -18.66
C PRO A 467 -4.74 -14.61 -19.49
N LEU A 468 -4.04 -13.51 -19.20
CA LEU A 468 -2.85 -13.08 -19.96
C LEU A 468 -1.69 -14.09 -19.86
N GLU A 469 -1.69 -14.86 -18.79
CA GLU A 469 -0.86 -16.03 -18.52
C GLU A 469 -1.09 -17.17 -19.53
N MET A 470 -2.07 -17.05 -20.43
CA MET A 470 -2.44 -18.04 -21.43
C MET A 470 -2.58 -17.47 -22.83
N GLU A 471 -1.89 -18.11 -23.78
CA GLU A 471 -2.01 -17.87 -25.21
C GLU A 471 -2.90 -18.95 -25.83
N PHE A 472 -3.95 -18.55 -26.57
CA PHE A 472 -4.80 -19.49 -27.30
C PHE A 472 -4.06 -20.18 -28.45
N ILE A 473 -4.14 -21.51 -28.53
CA ILE A 473 -3.60 -22.30 -29.65
C ILE A 473 -4.72 -22.75 -30.59
N SER A 474 -5.71 -23.46 -30.06
CA SER A 474 -6.74 -24.09 -30.89
C SER A 474 -7.98 -24.51 -30.10
N ALA A 475 -9.10 -24.68 -30.80
CA ALA A 475 -10.34 -25.25 -30.27
C ALA A 475 -10.87 -26.38 -31.17
N ASP A 476 -11.31 -27.51 -30.61
CA ASP A 476 -11.86 -28.67 -31.34
C ASP A 476 -12.89 -29.42 -30.45
N PRO A 477 -14.09 -29.84 -30.92
CA PRO A 477 -14.71 -29.71 -32.25
C PRO A 477 -15.52 -28.42 -32.46
N CYS A 478 -15.31 -27.40 -31.65
CA CYS A 478 -16.13 -26.19 -31.61
C CYS A 478 -15.85 -25.19 -32.74
N ASN A 479 -15.88 -25.67 -33.99
CA ASN A 479 -15.47 -25.00 -35.23
C ASN A 479 -16.31 -23.76 -35.62
N ASN A 480 -17.17 -23.27 -34.72
CA ASN A 480 -18.08 -22.15 -34.93
C ASN A 480 -17.83 -21.01 -33.91
N GLY A 481 -16.84 -21.16 -33.02
CA GLY A 481 -16.45 -20.11 -32.06
C GLY A 481 -15.52 -19.06 -32.67
N PHE A 482 -15.34 -17.95 -31.95
CA PHE A 482 -14.47 -16.84 -32.34
C PHE A 482 -13.54 -16.48 -31.19
N TYR A 483 -12.22 -16.46 -31.44
CA TYR A 483 -11.22 -15.92 -30.52
C TYR A 483 -11.03 -14.43 -30.79
N ASP A 484 -11.24 -13.61 -29.78
CA ASP A 484 -10.83 -12.21 -29.77
C ASP A 484 -9.47 -12.09 -29.05
N PRO A 485 -8.36 -11.93 -29.80
CA PRO A 485 -7.03 -11.82 -29.21
C PRO A 485 -6.81 -10.52 -28.42
N ASN A 486 -7.60 -9.46 -28.65
CA ASN A 486 -7.43 -8.20 -27.90
C ASN A 486 -8.04 -8.30 -26.51
N ASN A 487 -9.13 -9.06 -26.39
CA ASN A 487 -9.84 -9.24 -25.13
C ASN A 487 -9.50 -10.57 -24.45
N HIS A 488 -8.70 -11.43 -25.08
CA HIS A 488 -8.35 -12.78 -24.64
C HIS A 488 -9.60 -13.65 -24.34
N ILE A 489 -10.60 -13.54 -25.20
CA ILE A 489 -11.89 -14.22 -25.02
C ILE A 489 -12.16 -15.16 -26.18
N TYR A 490 -12.57 -16.39 -25.88
CA TYR A 490 -13.09 -17.31 -26.87
C TYR A 490 -14.60 -17.49 -26.70
N THR A 491 -15.39 -17.07 -27.69
CA THR A 491 -16.85 -17.12 -27.61
C THR A 491 -17.45 -18.14 -28.58
N TRP A 492 -18.35 -18.96 -28.07
CA TRP A 492 -19.18 -19.90 -28.82
C TRP A 492 -20.65 -19.52 -28.78
N ASN A 493 -21.25 -19.30 -29.95
CA ASN A 493 -22.69 -19.17 -30.08
C ASN A 493 -23.31 -20.55 -30.31
N ILE A 494 -23.77 -21.19 -29.25
CA ILE A 494 -24.36 -22.54 -29.27
C ILE A 494 -25.80 -22.49 -29.81
N GLY A 495 -26.55 -21.43 -29.51
CA GLY A 495 -27.94 -21.27 -29.95
C GLY A 495 -28.91 -22.02 -29.04
N THR A 496 -29.53 -23.09 -29.53
CA THR A 496 -30.50 -23.87 -28.73
C THR A 496 -29.84 -25.14 -28.20
N VAL A 497 -29.92 -25.37 -26.90
CA VAL A 497 -29.53 -26.64 -26.24
C VAL A 497 -30.81 -27.33 -25.79
N THR A 498 -31.05 -28.56 -26.23
CA THR A 498 -32.29 -29.26 -25.89
C THR A 498 -32.21 -29.96 -24.54
N GLY A 499 -33.32 -30.00 -23.81
CA GLY A 499 -33.42 -30.61 -22.50
C GLY A 499 -33.16 -32.11 -22.56
N GLY A 500 -32.20 -32.59 -21.77
CA GLY A 500 -31.80 -34.01 -21.76
C GLY A 500 -30.84 -34.41 -22.88
N ASP A 501 -30.29 -33.45 -23.66
CA ASP A 501 -29.18 -33.74 -24.57
C ASP A 501 -27.93 -34.20 -23.80
N PRO A 502 -27.14 -35.13 -24.35
CA PRO A 502 -25.89 -35.56 -23.73
C PRO A 502 -24.88 -34.41 -23.67
N CYS A 503 -24.01 -34.43 -22.64
CA CYS A 503 -22.93 -33.46 -22.47
C CYS A 503 -22.13 -33.30 -23.77
N CYS A 504 -22.14 -32.09 -24.33
CA CYS A 504 -21.29 -31.71 -25.44
C CYS A 504 -19.97 -31.19 -24.87
N TYR A 505 -18.85 -31.47 -25.55
CA TYR A 505 -17.53 -31.06 -25.09
C TYR A 505 -16.81 -30.17 -26.10
N CYS A 506 -15.98 -29.29 -25.56
CA CYS A 506 -15.02 -28.48 -26.29
C CYS A 506 -13.63 -28.65 -25.69
N TYR A 507 -12.62 -28.83 -26.52
CA TYR A 507 -11.23 -28.76 -26.09
C TYR A 507 -10.67 -27.40 -26.46
N ILE A 508 -10.17 -26.66 -25.48
CA ILE A 508 -9.42 -25.43 -25.66
C ILE A 508 -7.97 -25.68 -25.30
N LYS A 509 -7.10 -25.62 -26.30
CA LYS A 509 -5.66 -25.78 -26.10
C LYS A 509 -5.03 -24.40 -25.98
N VAL A 510 -4.25 -24.20 -24.93
CA VAL A 510 -3.53 -22.97 -24.63
C VAL A 510 -2.06 -23.24 -24.31
N ARG A 511 -1.23 -22.20 -24.40
CA ARG A 511 0.16 -22.19 -23.94
C ARG A 511 0.28 -21.25 -22.75
N ALA A 512 0.97 -21.67 -21.69
CA ALA A 512 1.37 -20.77 -20.62
C ALA A 512 2.36 -19.72 -21.14
N THR A 513 2.13 -18.45 -20.85
CA THR A 513 2.98 -17.34 -21.28
C THR A 513 3.94 -16.93 -20.16
N GLU A 514 4.88 -16.03 -20.49
CA GLU A 514 5.83 -15.47 -19.54
C GLU A 514 5.13 -14.59 -18.46
N TYR A 515 3.85 -14.23 -18.62
CA TYR A 515 3.05 -13.60 -17.55
C TYR A 515 2.73 -14.55 -16.38
N ALA A 516 2.83 -15.87 -16.59
CA ALA A 516 2.53 -16.86 -15.56
C ALA A 516 3.50 -16.76 -14.38
N GLN A 517 2.96 -16.51 -13.19
CA GLN A 517 3.78 -16.29 -11.99
C GLN A 517 4.24 -17.62 -11.36
N PRO A 518 5.55 -17.85 -11.16
CA PRO A 518 6.03 -19.09 -10.58
C PRO A 518 5.45 -19.35 -9.18
N GLY A 519 4.95 -20.57 -8.96
CA GLY A 519 4.33 -20.97 -7.70
C GLY A 519 2.91 -20.43 -7.48
N GLN A 520 2.36 -19.64 -8.41
CA GLN A 520 0.96 -19.24 -8.38
C GLN A 520 0.09 -20.20 -9.22
N ASN A 521 -1.22 -19.96 -9.20
CA ASN A 521 -2.17 -20.68 -10.03
C ASN A 521 -2.67 -19.77 -11.15
N ILE A 522 -2.71 -20.28 -12.38
CA ILE A 522 -3.46 -19.67 -13.46
C ILE A 522 -4.90 -20.13 -13.38
N ILE A 523 -5.85 -19.19 -13.31
CA ILE A 523 -7.27 -19.48 -13.22
C ILE A 523 -7.88 -19.26 -14.61
N ASN A 524 -8.32 -20.35 -15.24
CA ASN A 524 -9.11 -20.25 -16.46
C ASN A 524 -10.59 -20.23 -16.12
N LYS A 525 -11.31 -19.22 -16.59
CA LYS A 525 -12.73 -19.01 -16.25
C LYS A 525 -13.62 -19.14 -17.48
N VAL A 526 -14.67 -19.94 -17.36
CA VAL A 526 -15.70 -20.09 -18.38
C VAL A 526 -17.02 -19.53 -17.87
N GLN A 527 -17.74 -18.84 -18.74
CA GLN A 527 -19.09 -18.35 -18.51
C GLN A 527 -20.04 -18.90 -19.57
N LEU A 528 -21.25 -19.20 -19.16
CA LEU A 528 -22.39 -19.49 -20.03
C LEU A 528 -23.49 -18.47 -19.76
N THR A 529 -24.07 -17.93 -20.82
CA THR A 529 -25.27 -17.09 -20.77
C THR A 529 -26.30 -17.60 -21.76
N SER A 530 -27.57 -17.53 -21.44
CA SER A 530 -28.66 -17.91 -22.35
C SER A 530 -29.90 -17.04 -22.12
N HIS A 531 -31.04 -17.42 -22.70
CA HIS A 531 -32.32 -16.78 -22.47
C HIS A 531 -32.76 -16.88 -21.00
N THR A 532 -32.47 -18.00 -20.33
CA THR A 532 -32.90 -18.27 -18.94
C THR A 532 -31.77 -18.51 -17.95
N SER A 533 -30.52 -18.66 -18.41
CA SER A 533 -29.39 -19.13 -17.59
C SER A 533 -28.19 -18.18 -17.59
N TYR A 534 -27.51 -18.14 -16.44
CA TYR A 534 -26.16 -17.61 -16.26
C TYR A 534 -25.40 -18.60 -15.39
N TYR A 535 -24.27 -19.11 -15.87
CA TYR A 535 -23.44 -20.06 -15.15
C TYR A 535 -21.96 -19.74 -15.35
N THR A 536 -21.13 -19.94 -14.34
CA THR A 536 -19.67 -19.85 -14.49
C THR A 536 -19.01 -21.06 -13.84
N ASP A 537 -17.91 -21.51 -14.44
CA ASP A 537 -17.00 -22.49 -13.84
C ASP A 537 -15.56 -22.02 -14.02
N GLU A 538 -14.68 -22.49 -13.16
CA GLU A 538 -13.26 -22.13 -13.22
C GLU A 538 -12.37 -23.32 -12.89
N VAL A 539 -11.16 -23.32 -13.44
CA VAL A 539 -10.15 -24.33 -13.12
C VAL A 539 -8.82 -23.68 -12.83
N SER A 540 -8.23 -24.11 -11.72
CA SER A 540 -6.91 -23.68 -11.26
C SER A 540 -5.81 -24.59 -11.81
N THR A 541 -4.79 -23.98 -12.40
CA THR A 541 -3.64 -24.65 -13.00
C THR A 541 -2.34 -24.16 -12.36
N PRO A 542 -1.64 -25.00 -11.57
CA PRO A 542 -0.44 -24.57 -10.86
C PRO A 542 0.73 -24.32 -11.82
N VAL A 543 1.46 -23.23 -11.59
CA VAL A 543 2.71 -22.90 -12.29
C VAL A 543 3.88 -23.47 -11.52
N CYS A 544 4.80 -24.14 -12.21
CA CYS A 544 5.99 -24.69 -11.60
C CYS A 544 6.84 -23.59 -10.98
N CYS A 545 7.36 -23.87 -9.79
CA CYS A 545 8.30 -23.00 -9.11
C CYS A 545 9.62 -23.75 -8.96
N PRO A 546 10.74 -23.21 -9.44
CA PRO A 546 12.03 -23.81 -9.17
C PRO A 546 12.29 -23.86 -7.65
N PRO A 547 13.09 -24.80 -7.14
CA PRO A 547 13.39 -24.89 -5.71
C PRO A 547 14.22 -23.68 -5.23
N ASP A 548 13.80 -23.06 -4.13
CA ASP A 548 14.41 -21.87 -3.52
C ASP A 548 14.72 -20.71 -4.49
N PRO A 549 13.72 -20.19 -5.23
CA PRO A 549 13.95 -19.12 -6.19
C PRO A 549 14.24 -17.80 -5.48
N VAL A 550 15.14 -17.02 -6.07
CA VAL A 550 15.25 -15.58 -5.78
C VAL A 550 14.06 -14.87 -6.41
N ILE A 551 13.42 -13.99 -5.66
CA ILE A 551 12.34 -13.11 -6.14
C ILE A 551 12.94 -11.72 -6.38
N TYR A 552 12.82 -11.21 -7.59
CA TYR A 552 13.38 -9.92 -7.98
C TYR A 552 12.34 -8.81 -7.89
N VAL A 553 12.75 -7.65 -7.37
CA VAL A 553 11.93 -6.44 -7.24
C VAL A 553 12.70 -5.25 -7.79
N LYS A 554 12.11 -4.53 -8.74
CA LYS A 554 12.72 -3.37 -9.42
C LYS A 554 11.62 -2.41 -9.88
N ALA A 555 11.64 -1.18 -9.37
CA ALA A 555 10.55 -0.21 -9.54
C ALA A 555 10.23 0.14 -11.01
N ASP A 556 11.24 0.17 -11.88
CA ASP A 556 11.15 0.50 -13.30
C ASP A 556 11.12 -0.73 -14.24
N ALA A 557 10.95 -1.93 -13.69
CA ALA A 557 10.83 -3.15 -14.50
C ALA A 557 9.63 -3.07 -15.47
N SER A 558 9.88 -3.42 -16.73
CA SER A 558 8.93 -3.30 -17.84
C SER A 558 8.48 -4.63 -18.44
N GLY A 559 9.08 -5.74 -18.00
CA GLY A 559 8.72 -7.09 -18.42
C GLY A 559 7.42 -7.60 -17.81
N PHE A 560 7.35 -8.90 -17.56
CA PHE A 560 6.11 -9.60 -17.20
C PHE A 560 5.65 -9.40 -15.75
N ARG A 561 6.49 -8.78 -14.90
CA ARG A 561 6.21 -8.49 -13.48
C ARG A 561 5.83 -9.73 -12.67
N ASN A 562 6.53 -10.84 -12.91
CA ASN A 562 6.35 -12.13 -12.26
C ASN A 562 7.44 -12.44 -11.21
N GLY A 563 8.46 -11.58 -11.08
CA GLY A 563 9.56 -11.70 -10.14
C GLY A 563 10.57 -12.80 -10.45
N SER A 564 10.62 -13.35 -11.67
CA SER A 564 11.53 -14.44 -12.05
C SER A 564 12.93 -13.99 -12.47
N SER A 565 13.07 -12.74 -12.89
CA SER A 565 14.32 -12.12 -13.37
C SER A 565 14.32 -10.62 -13.07
N TRP A 566 15.44 -9.93 -13.25
CA TRP A 566 15.47 -8.45 -13.18
C TRP A 566 14.57 -7.77 -14.23
N ALA A 567 14.48 -8.33 -15.44
CA ALA A 567 13.63 -7.79 -16.50
C ALA A 567 12.13 -7.94 -16.15
N ASP A 568 11.78 -9.04 -15.50
CA ASP A 568 10.41 -9.41 -15.13
C ASP A 568 10.11 -9.19 -13.65
N ALA A 569 10.95 -8.41 -12.97
CA ALA A 569 10.85 -8.15 -11.55
C ALA A 569 9.49 -7.52 -11.18
N TYR A 570 9.04 -7.77 -9.95
CA TYR A 570 7.90 -7.04 -9.42
C TYR A 570 8.26 -5.56 -9.26
N THR A 571 7.35 -4.65 -9.59
CA THR A 571 7.60 -3.20 -9.45
C THR A 571 7.34 -2.68 -8.03
N THR A 572 6.79 -3.52 -7.15
CA THR A 572 6.55 -3.21 -5.73
C THR A 572 6.85 -4.43 -4.86
N LEU A 573 7.07 -4.22 -3.55
CA LEU A 573 7.42 -5.30 -2.62
C LEU A 573 6.24 -6.20 -2.24
N GLN A 574 5.00 -5.67 -2.27
CA GLN A 574 3.84 -6.41 -1.76
C GLN A 574 3.56 -7.72 -2.55
N PRO A 575 3.57 -7.75 -3.90
CA PRO A 575 3.43 -9.00 -4.65
C PRO A 575 4.55 -10.01 -4.36
N ALA A 576 5.79 -9.54 -4.21
CA ALA A 576 6.94 -10.39 -3.87
C ALA A 576 6.77 -11.06 -2.49
N LEU A 577 6.33 -10.29 -1.49
CA LEU A 577 6.03 -10.80 -0.15
C LEU A 577 4.83 -11.76 -0.16
N THR A 578 3.81 -11.52 -0.98
CA THR A 578 2.68 -12.44 -1.15
C THR A 578 3.16 -13.80 -1.68
N ARG A 579 4.03 -13.80 -2.69
CA ARG A 579 4.64 -15.02 -3.25
C ARG A 579 5.50 -15.76 -2.23
N ALA A 580 6.35 -15.05 -1.48
CA ALA A 580 7.17 -15.65 -0.43
C ALA A 580 6.32 -16.26 0.69
N ARG A 581 5.26 -15.57 1.13
CA ARG A 581 4.30 -16.05 2.14
C ARG A 581 3.60 -17.35 1.72
N ALA A 582 3.37 -17.53 0.43
CA ALA A 582 2.82 -18.77 -0.13
C ALA A 582 3.85 -19.93 -0.18
N GLY A 583 5.10 -19.69 0.24
CA GLY A 583 6.18 -20.68 0.29
C GLY A 583 7.01 -20.77 -0.98
N PHE A 584 6.88 -19.81 -1.91
CA PHE A 584 7.48 -19.86 -3.25
C PHE A 584 8.65 -18.90 -3.43
N GLY A 585 9.60 -18.96 -2.51
CA GLY A 585 10.82 -18.13 -2.46
C GLY A 585 11.15 -17.74 -1.02
N SER A 586 12.43 -17.83 -0.66
CA SER A 586 12.93 -17.40 0.65
C SER A 586 13.83 -16.16 0.57
N LYS A 587 14.20 -15.71 -0.64
CA LYS A 587 15.13 -14.59 -0.86
C LYS A 587 14.50 -13.57 -1.80
N LEU A 588 14.47 -12.31 -1.36
CA LEU A 588 14.03 -11.17 -2.16
C LEU A 588 15.23 -10.27 -2.44
N TRP A 589 15.49 -9.99 -3.71
CA TRP A 589 16.51 -9.03 -4.15
C TRP A 589 15.82 -7.79 -4.69
N VAL A 590 16.15 -6.63 -4.12
CA VAL A 590 15.46 -5.37 -4.37
C VAL A 590 16.44 -4.36 -4.95
N ALA A 591 16.18 -3.92 -6.17
CA ALA A 591 16.99 -2.91 -6.84
C ALA A 591 16.84 -1.54 -6.16
N GLY A 592 17.83 -0.67 -6.35
CA GLY A 592 17.81 0.72 -5.92
C GLY A 592 16.54 1.44 -6.39
N GLY A 593 16.02 2.33 -5.55
CA GLY A 593 14.74 3.00 -5.79
C GLY A 593 13.94 3.22 -4.50
N VAL A 594 12.75 3.82 -4.64
CA VAL A 594 11.84 4.10 -3.53
C VAL A 594 10.65 3.15 -3.56
N TYR A 595 10.41 2.47 -2.44
CA TYR A 595 9.32 1.51 -2.28
C TYR A 595 8.49 1.88 -1.05
N HIS A 596 7.18 1.71 -1.18
CA HIS A 596 6.21 2.07 -0.15
C HIS A 596 5.50 0.83 0.39
N PRO A 597 5.11 0.80 1.68
CA PRO A 597 4.30 -0.29 2.27
C PRO A 597 2.98 -0.53 1.53
N SER A 598 2.39 0.52 0.96
CA SER A 598 1.18 0.48 0.14
C SER A 598 1.23 1.57 -0.93
N LYS A 599 0.37 1.42 -1.95
CA LYS A 599 0.15 2.45 -2.99
C LYS A 599 -0.77 3.58 -2.53
N TYR A 600 -1.50 3.37 -1.44
CA TYR A 600 -2.53 4.27 -0.93
C TYR A 600 -2.22 4.62 0.52
N ILE A 601 -2.62 5.82 0.95
CA ILE A 601 -2.54 6.28 2.35
C ILE A 601 -3.41 5.35 3.21
N THR A 602 -2.79 4.31 3.75
CA THR A 602 -3.46 3.29 4.57
C THR A 602 -2.59 2.96 5.77
N ARG A 603 -3.16 2.30 6.77
CA ARG A 603 -2.41 1.80 7.94
C ARG A 603 -1.59 0.53 7.63
N THR A 604 -1.13 0.36 6.38
CA THR A 604 -0.46 -0.86 5.93
C THR A 604 1.04 -0.77 6.20
N LEU A 605 1.61 -1.80 6.81
CA LEU A 605 3.04 -1.90 7.11
C LEU A 605 3.69 -2.97 6.23
N LEU A 606 4.95 -2.78 5.83
CA LEU A 606 5.71 -3.84 5.18
C LEU A 606 6.05 -4.90 6.23
N SER A 607 5.40 -6.06 6.13
CA SER A 607 5.57 -7.14 7.12
C SER A 607 6.71 -8.07 6.75
N LEU A 608 7.68 -8.25 7.64
CA LEU A 608 8.67 -9.33 7.54
C LEU A 608 7.96 -10.68 7.66
N LEU A 609 8.57 -11.70 7.05
CA LEU A 609 8.06 -13.07 7.01
C LEU A 609 9.11 -14.01 7.59
N ASP A 610 8.65 -15.03 8.32
CA ASP A 610 9.53 -16.01 8.95
C ASP A 610 10.33 -16.78 7.89
N GLY A 611 11.65 -16.91 8.11
CA GLY A 611 12.59 -17.55 7.19
C GLY A 611 12.83 -16.82 5.86
N VAL A 612 12.32 -15.59 5.67
CA VAL A 612 12.50 -14.81 4.44
C VAL A 612 13.59 -13.75 4.61
N GLN A 613 14.49 -13.69 3.64
CA GLN A 613 15.63 -12.78 3.59
C GLN A 613 15.41 -11.74 2.50
N ILE A 614 15.40 -10.46 2.88
CA ILE A 614 15.14 -9.33 2.00
C ILE A 614 16.42 -8.48 1.93
N TYR A 615 16.96 -8.35 0.72
CA TYR A 615 18.20 -7.65 0.42
C TYR A 615 17.94 -6.45 -0.51
N GLY A 616 18.25 -5.23 -0.06
CA GLY A 616 18.28 -4.01 -0.87
C GLY A 616 19.71 -3.67 -1.30
N GLY A 617 19.91 -2.82 -2.29
CA GLY A 617 21.26 -2.44 -2.75
C GLY A 617 21.68 -2.98 -4.11
N PHE A 618 20.76 -3.46 -4.94
CA PHE A 618 21.09 -3.97 -6.27
C PHE A 618 20.91 -2.89 -7.36
N GLY A 619 21.74 -2.88 -8.39
CA GLY A 619 21.57 -2.09 -9.62
C GLY A 619 20.53 -2.69 -10.58
N GLY A 620 20.21 -3.98 -10.43
CA GLY A 620 19.17 -4.66 -11.18
C GLY A 620 19.67 -5.39 -12.42
N ASP A 621 20.92 -5.87 -12.39
CA ASP A 621 21.56 -6.70 -13.41
C ASP A 621 22.45 -7.81 -12.79
N GLU A 622 22.53 -7.87 -11.46
CA GLU A 622 23.37 -8.80 -10.72
C GLU A 622 22.89 -10.25 -10.81
N THR A 623 23.84 -11.17 -10.73
CA THR A 623 23.65 -12.62 -10.79
C THR A 623 24.00 -13.33 -9.50
N SER A 624 24.62 -12.63 -8.53
CA SER A 624 24.97 -13.15 -7.21
C SER A 624 24.77 -12.08 -6.12
N LEU A 625 24.62 -12.51 -4.86
CA LEU A 625 24.41 -11.61 -3.73
C LEU A 625 25.64 -10.72 -3.43
N GLU A 626 26.83 -11.21 -3.76
CA GLU A 626 28.12 -10.55 -3.51
C GLU A 626 28.40 -9.38 -4.47
N GLN A 627 27.66 -9.29 -5.59
CA GLN A 627 27.77 -8.17 -6.54
C GLN A 627 27.00 -6.92 -6.06
N ARG A 628 26.19 -7.07 -5.00
CA ARG A 628 25.36 -6.02 -4.42
C ARG A 628 26.20 -4.91 -3.81
N ASP A 629 25.92 -3.67 -4.20
CA ASP A 629 26.49 -2.46 -3.63
C ASP A 629 25.38 -1.61 -3.01
N PHE A 630 25.11 -1.85 -1.72
CA PHE A 630 24.06 -1.19 -0.97
C PHE A 630 24.38 0.26 -0.56
N VAL A 631 25.62 0.71 -0.77
CA VAL A 631 26.03 2.11 -0.56
C VAL A 631 25.66 2.92 -1.79
N ARG A 632 26.03 2.44 -2.98
CA ARG A 632 25.74 3.10 -4.27
C ARG A 632 24.28 2.98 -4.67
N ASN A 633 23.69 1.78 -4.60
CA ASN A 633 22.34 1.51 -5.11
C ASN A 633 21.27 1.59 -4.01
N LYS A 634 21.11 2.78 -3.41
CA LYS A 634 20.21 2.96 -2.25
C LYS A 634 18.78 2.47 -2.51
N THR A 635 18.29 1.61 -1.62
CA THR A 635 16.92 1.09 -1.63
C THR A 635 16.14 1.67 -0.45
N TYR A 636 15.18 2.53 -0.73
CA TYR A 636 14.37 3.22 0.27
C TYR A 636 13.06 2.46 0.54
N LEU A 637 12.76 2.25 1.82
CA LEU A 637 11.42 1.96 2.33
C LEU A 637 10.88 3.24 2.96
N SER A 638 9.93 3.90 2.30
CA SER A 638 9.41 5.21 2.72
C SER A 638 7.96 5.12 3.20
N GLY A 639 7.68 5.76 4.33
CA GLY A 639 6.32 6.00 4.83
C GLY A 639 5.64 7.27 4.30
N ASP A 640 6.36 8.11 3.55
CA ASP A 640 5.82 9.19 2.71
C ASP A 640 5.26 8.54 1.43
N ILE A 641 3.92 8.41 1.35
CA ILE A 641 3.22 7.62 0.31
C ILE A 641 2.77 8.54 -0.83
N ASP A 642 2.50 9.81 -0.54
CA ASP A 642 2.19 10.82 -1.53
C ASP A 642 3.40 11.73 -1.85
N ALA A 643 3.17 12.91 -2.43
CA ALA A 643 4.22 13.83 -2.85
C ALA A 643 4.19 15.14 -2.06
N GLU A 644 3.40 15.19 -0.98
CA GLU A 644 3.24 16.36 -0.12
C GLU A 644 4.35 16.45 0.95
N GLY A 645 5.11 15.37 1.14
CA GLY A 645 6.30 15.34 2.00
C GLY A 645 5.97 15.21 3.49
N ASP A 646 4.81 14.63 3.81
CA ASP A 646 4.41 14.26 5.17
C ASP A 646 4.44 12.74 5.38
N ASN A 647 4.26 12.31 6.64
CA ASN A 647 4.30 10.90 7.00
C ASN A 647 2.90 10.29 6.87
N ASP A 648 2.64 9.63 5.75
CA ASP A 648 1.34 9.02 5.45
C ASP A 648 1.12 7.65 6.10
N SER A 649 2.21 6.92 6.33
CA SER A 649 2.17 5.56 6.82
C SER A 649 2.27 5.50 8.34
N PHE A 650 1.38 4.71 8.95
CA PHE A 650 1.35 4.42 10.39
C PHE A 650 2.70 3.91 10.95
N GLY A 651 3.55 3.34 10.08
CA GLY A 651 4.93 2.93 10.30
C GLY A 651 5.47 2.34 8.98
N VAL A 652 6.77 2.07 8.85
CA VAL A 652 7.29 1.55 7.57
C VAL A 652 7.37 0.03 7.58
N VAL A 653 8.08 -0.54 8.55
CA VAL A 653 8.35 -1.99 8.64
C VAL A 653 7.75 -2.57 9.90
N PHE A 654 7.11 -3.74 9.77
CA PHE A 654 6.57 -4.52 10.87
C PHE A 654 7.18 -5.92 10.95
N SER A 655 7.63 -6.30 12.13
CA SER A 655 8.10 -7.65 12.44
C SER A 655 7.24 -8.23 13.55
N GLY A 656 6.25 -9.04 13.19
CA GLY A 656 5.26 -9.62 14.09
C GLY A 656 5.67 -10.98 14.67
N TRP A 657 4.69 -11.71 15.17
CA TRP A 657 4.91 -12.94 15.95
C TRP A 657 5.60 -14.04 15.13
N ASP A 658 6.41 -14.86 15.82
CA ASP A 658 7.09 -16.04 15.27
C ASP A 658 8.08 -15.74 14.12
N ILE A 659 8.69 -14.55 14.13
CA ILE A 659 9.80 -14.21 13.21
C ILE A 659 11.12 -14.55 13.87
N GLU A 660 11.84 -15.53 13.31
CA GLU A 660 13.14 -15.99 13.81
C GLU A 660 14.34 -15.27 13.15
N PRO A 661 15.57 -15.37 13.72
CA PRO A 661 16.75 -14.62 13.25
C PRO A 661 17.26 -14.95 11.85
N ASP A 662 16.77 -16.00 11.19
CA ASP A 662 17.02 -16.31 9.79
C ASP A 662 16.16 -15.47 8.83
N SER A 663 15.18 -14.73 9.38
CA SER A 663 14.49 -13.64 8.70
C SER A 663 15.36 -12.39 8.70
N VAL A 664 15.77 -11.93 7.51
CA VAL A 664 16.80 -10.89 7.35
C VAL A 664 16.24 -9.68 6.62
N LEU A 665 16.54 -8.49 7.12
CA LEU A 665 16.39 -7.22 6.40
C LEU A 665 17.79 -6.59 6.27
N ASP A 666 18.27 -6.42 5.04
CA ASP A 666 19.66 -6.04 4.77
C ASP A 666 19.79 -4.99 3.67
N GLY A 667 20.47 -3.86 3.96
CA GLY A 667 20.81 -2.86 2.94
C GLY A 667 19.69 -1.87 2.58
N PHE A 668 18.81 -1.53 3.52
CA PHE A 668 17.69 -0.61 3.28
C PHE A 668 17.86 0.72 4.01
N VAL A 669 17.35 1.78 3.39
CA VAL A 669 17.09 3.07 4.04
C VAL A 669 15.62 3.10 4.46
N ILE A 670 15.31 3.23 5.75
CA ILE A 670 13.95 3.23 6.30
C ILE A 670 13.63 4.64 6.82
N THR A 671 12.60 5.28 6.28
CA THR A 671 12.31 6.69 6.56
C THR A 671 10.82 7.04 6.53
N ALA A 672 10.47 8.20 7.07
CA ALA A 672 9.12 8.78 7.06
C ALA A 672 8.03 7.93 7.77
N GLY A 673 8.38 7.18 8.82
CA GLY A 673 7.42 6.42 9.62
C GLY A 673 6.83 7.21 10.81
N ASP A 674 5.49 7.26 10.94
CA ASP A 674 4.76 7.92 12.05
C ASP A 674 3.34 7.34 12.22
N PRO A 675 2.84 6.98 13.42
CA PRO A 675 3.42 7.13 14.76
C PRO A 675 4.19 5.93 15.29
N CYS A 676 4.23 4.81 14.58
CA CYS A 676 4.96 3.62 15.03
C CYS A 676 6.46 3.64 14.66
N GLY A 677 6.96 4.74 14.10
CA GLY A 677 8.37 4.91 13.77
C GLY A 677 8.80 4.17 12.50
N GLY A 678 10.11 4.07 12.29
CA GLY A 678 10.67 3.41 11.11
C GLY A 678 10.38 1.91 11.11
N MET A 679 10.69 1.22 12.22
CA MET A 679 10.49 -0.22 12.35
C MET A 679 9.87 -0.60 13.70
N TYR A 680 8.78 -1.38 13.66
CA TYR A 680 8.11 -1.91 14.84
C TYR A 680 8.27 -3.45 14.93
N CYS A 681 9.04 -3.91 15.92
CA CYS A 681 9.21 -5.32 16.24
C CYS A 681 8.32 -5.70 17.43
N ASP A 682 7.40 -6.63 17.23
CA ASP A 682 6.50 -7.17 18.25
C ASP A 682 6.60 -8.70 18.33
N TRP A 683 7.04 -9.22 19.48
CA TRP A 683 7.22 -10.68 19.71
C TRP A 683 8.07 -11.38 18.64
N SER A 684 9.17 -10.73 18.25
CA SER A 684 10.01 -11.15 17.12
C SER A 684 11.52 -11.07 17.37
N TRP A 685 12.28 -11.79 16.56
CA TRP A 685 13.74 -11.91 16.65
C TRP A 685 14.46 -11.74 15.29
N PRO A 686 14.07 -10.81 14.41
CA PRO A 686 14.67 -10.70 13.08
C PRO A 686 16.14 -10.27 13.14
N THR A 687 16.89 -10.54 12.07
CA THR A 687 18.21 -9.93 11.83
C THR A 687 18.05 -8.71 10.93
N ILE A 688 18.46 -7.55 11.42
CA ILE A 688 18.46 -6.26 10.73
C ILE A 688 19.92 -5.88 10.57
N ARG A 689 20.41 -5.67 9.33
CA ARG A 689 21.81 -5.33 9.13
C ARG A 689 22.09 -4.41 7.95
N ASN A 690 23.18 -3.64 7.99
CA ASN A 690 23.54 -2.70 6.91
C ASN A 690 22.39 -1.73 6.55
N CYS A 691 21.51 -1.41 7.50
CA CYS A 691 20.36 -0.54 7.27
C CYS A 691 20.62 0.86 7.81
N VAL A 692 20.04 1.86 7.14
CA VAL A 692 19.98 3.25 7.62
C VAL A 692 18.54 3.53 8.06
N ILE A 693 18.30 3.84 9.33
CA ILE A 693 16.97 4.15 9.86
C ILE A 693 16.94 5.62 10.26
N THR A 694 16.26 6.45 9.46
CA THR A 694 16.41 7.91 9.53
C THR A 694 15.13 8.70 9.30
N LYS A 695 15.03 9.90 9.90
CA LYS A 695 13.93 10.86 9.70
C LYS A 695 12.54 10.26 9.92
N ASN A 696 12.38 9.54 11.02
CA ASN A 696 11.07 9.02 11.44
C ASN A 696 10.48 9.94 12.51
N GLY A 697 9.17 10.21 12.43
CA GLY A 697 8.45 11.12 13.34
C GLY A 697 8.32 10.62 14.79
N ASN A 698 8.88 9.44 15.08
CA ASN A 698 8.96 8.86 16.41
C ASN A 698 10.30 8.12 16.56
N HIS A 699 10.30 6.92 17.13
CA HIS A 699 11.51 6.10 17.30
C HIS A 699 11.99 5.53 15.96
N GLY A 700 13.31 5.32 15.83
CA GLY A 700 13.85 4.60 14.68
C GLY A 700 13.39 3.13 14.69
N ILE A 701 13.78 2.40 15.73
CA ILE A 701 13.38 1.00 15.96
C ILE A 701 12.68 0.86 17.30
N ILE A 702 11.48 0.29 17.29
CA ILE A 702 10.71 -0.06 18.49
C ILE A 702 10.74 -1.57 18.70
N CYS A 703 11.11 -1.99 19.90
CA CYS A 703 11.14 -3.38 20.34
C CYS A 703 10.11 -3.59 21.46
N SER A 704 8.98 -4.22 21.15
CA SER A 704 7.98 -4.67 22.12
C SER A 704 8.01 -6.19 22.23
N TYR A 705 8.41 -6.72 23.39
CA TYR A 705 8.59 -8.17 23.58
C TYR A 705 9.51 -8.84 22.53
N ALA A 706 10.34 -8.05 21.84
CA ALA A 706 11.13 -8.45 20.69
C ALA A 706 12.62 -8.37 21.00
N SER A 707 13.43 -9.28 20.45
CA SER A 707 14.89 -9.27 20.63
C SER A 707 15.58 -9.35 19.26
N PRO A 708 15.43 -8.31 18.42
CA PRO A 708 16.06 -8.27 17.10
C PRO A 708 17.59 -8.22 17.24
N ARG A 709 18.28 -8.74 16.22
CA ARG A 709 19.72 -8.60 16.04
C ARG A 709 19.96 -7.44 15.09
N ILE A 710 20.52 -6.35 15.59
CA ILE A 710 20.77 -5.10 14.86
C ILE A 710 22.29 -4.99 14.68
N TYR A 711 22.76 -5.15 13.45
CA TYR A 711 24.18 -5.20 13.12
C TYR A 711 24.57 -4.22 12.03
N ASP A 712 25.69 -3.53 12.15
CA ASP A 712 26.22 -2.75 11.01
C ASP A 712 25.19 -1.70 10.51
N CYS A 713 24.36 -1.15 11.41
CA CYS A 713 23.28 -0.22 11.06
C CYS A 713 23.59 1.21 11.50
N ARG A 714 23.10 2.18 10.72
CA ARG A 714 23.08 3.61 11.09
C ARG A 714 21.67 4.02 11.50
N ILE A 715 21.49 4.55 12.70
CA ILE A 715 20.19 4.96 13.25
C ILE A 715 20.29 6.43 13.64
N GLU A 716 19.70 7.31 12.83
CA GLU A 716 19.97 8.73 12.90
C GLU A 716 18.77 9.64 12.67
N ASP A 717 18.81 10.88 13.14
CA ASP A 717 17.82 11.93 12.84
C ASP A 717 16.36 11.50 13.08
N ASN A 718 16.10 10.68 14.10
CA ASN A 718 14.74 10.32 14.49
C ASN A 718 14.26 11.24 15.62
N ASP A 719 13.00 11.69 15.53
CA ASP A 719 12.40 12.63 16.50
C ASP A 719 12.31 12.02 17.91
N GLY A 720 12.22 10.69 18.00
CA GLY A 720 12.25 9.92 19.23
C GLY A 720 13.62 9.31 19.55
N SER A 721 13.62 8.26 20.36
CA SER A 721 14.82 7.43 20.59
C SER A 721 15.21 6.67 19.31
N GLY A 722 16.50 6.57 19.00
CA GLY A 722 16.98 5.78 17.86
C GLY A 722 16.53 4.32 17.99
N ILE A 723 16.81 3.71 19.15
CA ILE A 723 16.27 2.39 19.52
C ILE A 723 15.48 2.54 20.81
N TYR A 724 14.23 2.08 20.81
CA TYR A 724 13.36 2.04 21.98
C TYR A 724 12.95 0.59 22.29
N SER A 725 13.25 0.10 23.49
CA SER A 725 12.73 -1.17 24.01
C SER A 725 11.87 -0.92 25.23
N GLY A 726 10.60 -1.31 25.17
CA GLY A 726 9.64 -1.10 26.26
C GLY A 726 8.34 -1.87 26.06
N ALA A 727 7.64 -2.16 27.15
CA ALA A 727 6.41 -2.93 27.11
C ALA A 727 5.21 -2.03 27.44
N LEU A 728 4.13 -2.10 26.65
CA LEU A 728 2.91 -1.32 26.93
C LEU A 728 2.24 -1.68 28.28
N ASN A 729 2.65 -2.79 28.93
CA ASN A 729 2.02 -3.32 30.14
C ASN A 729 3.00 -3.73 31.28
N HIS A 730 4.27 -3.28 31.27
CA HIS A 730 5.24 -3.47 32.38
C HIS A 730 5.56 -4.92 32.82
N VAL A 731 5.47 -5.94 31.94
CA VAL A 731 5.74 -7.35 32.34
C VAL A 731 7.04 -7.93 31.77
N PHE A 732 7.41 -7.63 30.52
CA PHE A 732 8.71 -8.01 29.92
C PHE A 732 9.01 -7.12 28.70
N ALA A 733 10.10 -6.36 28.69
CA ALA A 733 10.56 -5.69 27.48
C ALA A 733 11.55 -6.55 26.67
N GLY A 734 11.84 -6.09 25.45
CA GLY A 734 12.72 -6.74 24.50
C GLY A 734 14.20 -6.74 24.89
N ARG A 735 14.99 -7.65 24.30
CA ARG A 735 16.44 -7.75 24.50
C ARG A 735 17.20 -7.57 23.18
N PRO A 736 17.13 -6.37 22.57
CA PRO A 736 17.81 -6.14 21.30
C PRO A 736 19.32 -6.36 21.45
N ILE A 737 19.92 -7.02 20.46
CA ILE A 737 21.38 -7.13 20.34
C ILE A 737 21.81 -6.05 19.36
N VAL A 738 22.58 -5.08 19.82
CA VAL A 738 23.05 -3.94 19.02
C VAL A 738 24.56 -4.05 18.90
N ARG A 739 25.06 -4.14 17.67
CA ARG A 739 26.50 -4.31 17.45
C ARG A 739 27.01 -3.74 16.15
N ARG A 740 28.17 -3.05 16.17
CA ARG A 740 28.71 -2.33 15.01
C ARG A 740 27.71 -1.32 14.46
N CYS A 741 26.98 -0.65 15.33
CA CYS A 741 25.99 0.33 14.92
C CYS A 741 26.51 1.74 15.17
N VAL A 742 26.04 2.67 14.35
CA VAL A 742 26.16 4.11 14.55
C VAL A 742 24.79 4.64 14.97
N VAL A 743 24.67 5.21 16.17
CA VAL A 743 23.40 5.72 16.72
C VAL A 743 23.55 7.18 17.10
N GLN A 744 23.06 8.09 16.25
CA GLN A 744 23.35 9.51 16.39
C GLN A 744 22.18 10.45 16.13
N ASN A 745 22.27 11.71 16.57
CA ASN A 745 21.30 12.77 16.25
C ASN A 745 19.82 12.42 16.56
N ASN A 746 19.57 11.48 17.46
CA ASN A 746 18.22 11.14 17.92
C ASN A 746 17.90 11.92 19.20
N TYR A 747 16.64 11.87 19.67
CA TYR A 747 16.31 12.45 20.98
C TYR A 747 17.04 11.75 22.14
N ILE A 748 17.08 10.43 22.10
CA ILE A 748 17.89 9.54 22.95
C ILE A 748 18.52 8.50 22.01
N GLY A 749 19.77 8.09 22.20
CA GLY A 749 20.36 7.07 21.34
C GLY A 749 19.64 5.72 21.48
N ILE A 750 19.82 5.09 22.65
CA ILE A 750 19.20 3.81 23.00
C ILE A 750 18.45 3.94 24.32
N GLU A 751 17.14 3.71 24.29
CA GLU A 751 16.28 3.72 25.46
C GLU A 751 15.70 2.33 25.75
N CYS A 752 15.88 1.84 26.97
CA CYS A 752 15.25 0.60 27.44
C CYS A 752 14.45 0.87 28.71
N ARG A 753 13.22 0.35 28.77
CA ARG A 753 12.28 0.44 29.89
C ARG A 753 11.75 -0.96 30.25
N ASP A 754 11.06 -1.09 31.38
CA ASP A 754 10.25 -2.28 31.73
C ASP A 754 10.99 -3.62 31.69
N ASP A 755 12.17 -3.68 32.30
CA ASP A 755 13.08 -4.84 32.26
C ASP A 755 13.65 -5.16 30.87
N GLY A 756 13.83 -4.13 30.03
CA GLY A 756 14.54 -4.25 28.76
C GLY A 756 16.03 -4.45 29.00
N ARG A 757 16.63 -5.45 28.35
CA ARG A 757 18.03 -5.84 28.59
C ARG A 757 18.79 -5.90 27.28
N PRO A 758 19.24 -4.75 26.75
CA PRO A 758 19.97 -4.74 25.50
C PRO A 758 21.35 -5.38 25.68
N PHE A 759 21.92 -5.89 24.61
CA PHE A 759 23.34 -6.27 24.55
C PHE A 759 24.00 -5.34 23.54
N ILE A 760 24.79 -4.38 24.01
CA ILE A 760 25.31 -3.28 23.19
C ILE A 760 26.83 -3.38 23.12
N THR A 761 27.37 -3.60 21.91
CA THR A 761 28.81 -3.76 21.72
C THR A 761 29.37 -3.14 20.45
N ASN A 762 30.64 -2.74 20.44
CA ASN A 762 31.35 -2.29 19.23
C ASN A 762 30.56 -1.21 18.47
N SER A 763 29.92 -0.26 19.16
CA SER A 763 29.03 0.71 18.53
C SER A 763 29.41 2.15 18.88
N TRP A 764 29.20 3.07 17.94
CA TRP A 764 29.31 4.50 18.14
C TRP A 764 27.95 5.09 18.48
N ILE A 765 27.86 5.82 19.59
CA ILE A 765 26.61 6.40 20.10
C ILE A 765 26.86 7.85 20.48
N TYR A 766 26.51 8.78 19.60
CA TYR A 766 26.96 10.17 19.76
C TYR A 766 25.95 11.21 19.30
N ASN A 767 26.15 12.48 19.69
CA ASN A 767 25.32 13.62 19.30
C ASN A 767 23.79 13.46 19.51
N ASN A 768 23.35 12.56 20.41
CA ASN A 768 21.94 12.47 20.75
C ASN A 768 21.54 13.62 21.69
N THR A 769 20.33 14.16 21.50
CA THR A 769 19.86 15.38 22.20
C THR A 769 19.87 15.26 23.73
N ARG A 770 19.69 14.04 24.26
CA ARG A 770 19.68 13.76 25.71
C ARG A 770 20.70 12.72 26.12
N GLU A 771 20.27 11.48 26.33
CA GLU A 771 21.13 10.40 26.79
C GLU A 771 21.63 9.59 25.59
N GLY A 772 22.90 9.17 25.62
CA GLY A 772 23.40 8.18 24.65
C GLY A 772 22.70 6.84 24.88
N ILE A 773 22.75 6.34 26.12
CA ILE A 773 22.04 5.15 26.56
C ILE A 773 21.25 5.45 27.85
N SER A 774 19.94 5.17 27.84
CA SER A 774 19.04 5.31 28.99
C SER A 774 18.38 3.98 29.34
N LEU A 775 18.81 3.37 30.44
CA LEU A 775 18.23 2.16 31.03
C LEU A 775 17.33 2.54 32.21
N ARG A 776 16.03 2.21 32.11
CA ARG A 776 15.03 2.46 33.15
C ARG A 776 14.36 1.16 33.55
N ASP A 777 14.17 0.98 34.85
CA ASP A 777 13.40 -0.14 35.41
C ASP A 777 13.89 -1.53 34.99
N THR A 778 15.20 -1.70 34.75
CA THR A 778 15.81 -3.01 34.52
C THR A 778 15.74 -3.88 35.79
N GLN A 779 15.95 -5.20 35.72
CA GLN A 779 15.96 -6.06 36.93
C GLN A 779 17.21 -6.95 37.03
N GLU A 780 17.99 -7.06 35.96
CA GLU A 780 19.26 -7.80 35.90
C GLU A 780 20.32 -7.00 35.15
N SER A 781 21.58 -7.42 35.25
CA SER A 781 22.72 -6.73 34.64
C SER A 781 22.58 -6.64 33.12
N VAL A 782 22.77 -5.44 32.59
CA VAL A 782 22.86 -5.14 31.16
C VAL A 782 24.33 -5.15 30.74
N VAL A 783 24.61 -5.52 29.48
CA VAL A 783 25.97 -5.52 28.93
C VAL A 783 26.13 -4.37 27.96
N ILE A 784 27.07 -3.47 28.27
CA ILE A 784 27.49 -2.35 27.43
C ILE A 784 29.02 -2.43 27.37
N ARG A 785 29.56 -2.95 26.27
CA ARG A 785 31.02 -3.11 26.15
C ARG A 785 31.56 -2.58 24.86
N ASP A 786 32.80 -2.12 24.82
CA ASP A 786 33.46 -1.84 23.53
C ASP A 786 32.71 -0.76 22.74
N ASN A 787 32.14 0.25 23.40
CA ASN A 787 31.39 1.29 22.70
C ASN A 787 32.10 2.64 22.83
N THR A 788 31.99 3.47 21.80
CA THR A 788 32.39 4.88 21.85
C THR A 788 31.12 5.72 22.01
N ILE A 789 30.96 6.35 23.17
CA ILE A 789 29.77 7.10 23.58
C ILE A 789 30.17 8.55 23.81
N VAL A 790 29.87 9.42 22.85
CA VAL A 790 30.48 10.75 22.77
C VAL A 790 29.47 11.87 22.55
N GLY A 791 29.68 13.04 23.16
CA GLY A 791 28.95 14.26 22.77
C GLY A 791 27.45 14.28 23.02
N ASN A 792 26.88 13.31 23.75
CA ASN A 792 25.45 13.27 24.03
C ASN A 792 25.02 14.38 25.00
N GLY A 793 23.79 14.89 24.87
CA GLY A 793 23.39 16.16 25.48
C GLY A 793 23.24 16.22 27.01
N ILE A 794 23.18 15.08 27.69
CA ILE A 794 23.03 15.00 29.16
C ILE A 794 23.98 13.95 29.75
N TYR A 795 23.76 12.66 29.47
CA TYR A 795 24.55 11.54 30.01
C TYR A 795 25.03 10.67 28.86
N GLY A 796 26.24 10.13 28.95
CA GLY A 796 26.65 9.04 28.06
C GLY A 796 25.83 7.80 28.35
N VAL A 797 25.85 7.36 29.62
CA VAL A 797 25.02 6.25 30.11
C VAL A 797 24.28 6.64 31.38
N LYS A 798 22.97 6.38 31.39
CA LYS A 798 22.11 6.52 32.55
C LYS A 798 21.44 5.20 32.87
N SER A 799 21.63 4.74 34.10
CA SER A 799 21.02 3.52 34.65
C SER A 799 20.51 3.78 36.07
N ASN A 800 19.52 3.01 36.51
CA ASN A 800 19.10 2.97 37.91
C ASN A 800 19.56 1.67 38.62
N LEU A 801 20.37 0.84 37.97
CA LEU A 801 20.82 -0.48 38.42
C LEU A 801 22.22 -0.87 37.90
N PRO A 802 22.84 -1.94 38.43
CA PRO A 802 24.15 -2.42 37.99
C PRO A 802 24.19 -2.73 36.49
N VAL A 803 25.21 -2.21 35.82
CA VAL A 803 25.52 -2.44 34.39
C VAL A 803 26.93 -2.99 34.31
N ASP A 804 27.15 -3.97 33.44
CA ASP A 804 28.48 -4.36 33.02
C ASP A 804 28.90 -3.40 31.90
N LEU A 805 29.45 -2.26 32.33
CA LEU A 805 30.00 -1.22 31.47
C LEU A 805 31.52 -1.40 31.43
N SER A 806 32.07 -1.83 30.31
CA SER A 806 33.52 -2.09 30.20
C SER A 806 34.09 -1.80 28.82
N ASN A 807 35.40 -1.53 28.73
CA ASN A 807 36.10 -1.25 27.46
C ASN A 807 35.45 -0.13 26.63
N CYS A 808 34.77 0.83 27.26
CA CYS A 808 34.09 1.90 26.55
C CYS A 808 34.92 3.18 26.56
N ILE A 809 34.74 4.02 25.54
CA ILE A 809 35.07 5.44 25.61
C ILE A 809 33.77 6.18 25.92
N VAL A 810 33.76 6.96 27.00
CA VAL A 810 32.64 7.82 27.40
C VAL A 810 33.18 9.23 27.56
N TRP A 811 33.08 10.03 26.50
CA TRP A 811 33.81 11.29 26.39
C TRP A 811 32.90 12.46 25.99
N GLY A 812 33.01 13.59 26.69
CA GLY A 812 32.31 14.83 26.27
C GLY A 812 30.79 14.78 26.31
N ASN A 813 30.17 13.85 27.03
CA ASN A 813 28.71 13.80 27.17
C ASN A 813 28.27 14.80 28.24
N ASN A 814 27.42 15.76 27.89
CA ASN A 814 26.68 16.72 28.74
C ASN A 814 26.47 18.08 28.04
N SER A 815 26.96 18.29 26.81
CA SER A 815 26.94 19.58 26.10
C SER A 815 27.36 20.77 26.97
N ASN A 816 28.37 20.59 27.83
CA ASN A 816 28.89 21.60 28.76
C ASN A 816 27.85 22.09 29.79
N ARG A 817 26.81 21.29 30.08
CA ARG A 817 25.75 21.63 31.03
C ARG A 817 26.08 21.24 32.48
N GLY A 818 27.28 20.71 32.73
CA GLY A 818 27.75 20.28 34.06
C GLY A 818 27.00 19.06 34.60
N TYR A 819 26.72 18.09 33.72
CA TYR A 819 26.21 16.78 34.10
C TYR A 819 27.34 15.75 34.03
N ILE A 820 27.30 14.77 34.94
CA ILE A 820 28.22 13.63 34.94
C ILE A 820 28.11 12.78 33.68
N GLN A 821 29.22 12.15 33.26
CA GLN A 821 29.24 11.23 32.13
C GLN A 821 28.33 10.00 32.35
N LEU A 822 28.35 9.46 33.58
CA LEU A 822 27.66 8.24 33.98
C LEU A 822 26.71 8.50 35.16
N SER A 823 25.43 8.17 35.02
CA SER A 823 24.46 8.29 36.11
C SER A 823 23.97 6.92 36.55
N GLY A 824 24.15 6.59 37.84
CA GLY A 824 23.63 5.37 38.47
C GLY A 824 24.23 4.05 37.95
N CYS A 825 25.40 4.12 37.32
CA CYS A 825 26.25 3.00 36.92
C CYS A 825 27.73 3.39 37.07
N SER A 826 28.63 2.42 36.95
CA SER A 826 30.09 2.56 37.00
C SER A 826 30.72 1.72 35.89
N ALA A 827 31.84 2.15 35.35
CA ALA A 827 32.58 1.38 34.35
C ALA A 827 33.86 0.75 34.92
N ILE A 828 34.42 -0.20 34.19
CA ILE A 828 35.76 -0.74 34.38
C ILE A 828 36.50 -0.75 33.03
N TYR A 829 37.83 -0.68 33.04
CA TYR A 829 38.63 -0.68 31.80
C TYR A 829 38.08 0.28 30.73
N SER A 830 37.66 1.48 31.12
CA SER A 830 37.01 2.44 30.21
C SER A 830 37.66 3.81 30.30
N CYS A 831 37.67 4.54 29.18
CA CYS A 831 38.15 5.92 29.12
C CYS A 831 36.97 6.87 29.38
N ILE A 832 36.94 7.52 30.54
CA ILE A 832 35.81 8.36 30.97
C ILE A 832 36.33 9.76 31.27
N THR A 833 35.95 10.75 30.47
CA THR A 833 36.43 12.13 30.66
C THR A 833 35.41 13.14 30.16
N ASP A 834 35.16 14.18 30.95
CA ASP A 834 34.55 15.42 30.46
C ASP A 834 35.67 16.41 30.13
N PRO A 835 35.88 16.80 28.86
CA PRO A 835 36.87 17.82 28.50
C PRO A 835 36.61 19.17 29.18
N ASN A 836 35.39 19.43 29.68
CA ASN A 836 35.03 20.67 30.39
C ASN A 836 35.20 20.58 31.91
N ASP A 837 35.47 19.40 32.46
CA ASP A 837 35.90 19.20 33.85
C ASP A 837 37.31 18.57 33.92
N PRO A 838 38.35 19.28 33.44
CA PRO A 838 39.73 18.78 33.46
C PRO A 838 40.31 18.67 34.89
N ALA A 839 39.57 19.13 35.91
CA ALA A 839 39.97 19.06 37.32
C ALA A 839 39.47 17.78 38.02
N GLY A 840 38.59 17.00 37.38
CA GLY A 840 38.03 15.77 37.95
C GLY A 840 37.16 16.03 39.19
N ASP A 841 36.54 17.20 39.29
CA ASP A 841 35.70 17.56 40.44
C ASP A 841 34.35 16.80 40.42
N GLU A 842 34.01 16.14 39.30
CA GLU A 842 32.80 15.33 39.15
C GLU A 842 32.91 13.90 39.75
N PRO A 843 32.03 13.53 40.71
CA PRO A 843 32.01 12.20 41.29
C PRO A 843 31.49 11.16 40.28
N GLY A 844 32.41 10.42 39.65
CA GLY A 844 32.12 9.35 38.69
C GLY A 844 33.04 9.33 37.46
N ALA A 845 33.80 10.42 37.22
CA ALA A 845 35.05 10.34 36.47
C ALA A 845 36.08 9.78 37.44
N ASP A 846 36.18 8.46 37.55
CA ASP A 846 37.16 7.85 38.43
C ASP A 846 38.55 8.38 38.05
N GLU A 847 39.24 8.99 39.02
CA GLU A 847 40.69 9.17 38.95
C GLU A 847 41.30 7.85 38.48
N PRO A 848 42.26 7.84 37.55
CA PRO A 848 42.85 6.61 37.04
C PRO A 848 43.28 5.71 38.21
N ASP A 849 42.56 4.62 38.41
CA ASP A 849 42.78 3.66 39.50
C ASP A 849 43.23 2.33 38.89
N GLU A 850 44.38 1.84 39.34
CA GLU A 850 44.90 0.53 38.93
C GLU A 850 43.92 -0.61 39.27
N GLU A 851 43.00 -0.42 40.23
CA GLU A 851 42.02 -1.43 40.64
C GLU A 851 40.82 -1.55 39.67
N THR A 852 40.41 -0.46 38.99
CA THR A 852 39.30 -0.46 38.02
C THR A 852 39.76 -0.52 36.57
N GLY A 853 41.01 -0.12 36.29
CA GLY A 853 41.56 -0.04 34.94
C GLY A 853 41.02 1.13 34.11
N ASN A 854 40.28 2.06 34.71
CA ASN A 854 39.73 3.22 34.01
C ASN A 854 40.81 4.28 33.71
N ILE A 855 40.62 5.02 32.61
CA ILE A 855 41.49 6.11 32.19
C ILE A 855 40.69 7.42 32.19
N SER A 856 41.29 8.50 32.68
CA SER A 856 40.75 9.85 32.59
C SER A 856 41.72 10.73 31.79
N ALA A 857 41.63 10.64 30.47
CA ALA A 857 42.46 11.36 29.52
C ALA A 857 41.70 11.63 28.21
N ASN A 858 42.19 12.55 27.39
CA ASN A 858 41.69 12.73 26.03
C ASN A 858 41.91 11.41 25.24
N PRO A 859 40.87 10.81 24.62
CA PRO A 859 41.01 9.63 23.79
C PRO A 859 41.91 9.82 22.56
N LEU A 860 42.16 11.06 22.12
CA LEU A 860 42.97 11.38 20.93
C LEU A 860 42.50 10.59 19.70
N PHE A 861 41.30 10.93 19.23
CA PHE A 861 40.77 10.40 17.96
C PHE A 861 41.62 10.89 16.78
N ALA A 862 41.59 10.13 15.69
CA ALA A 862 42.41 10.37 14.50
C ALA A 862 42.10 11.71 13.81
N TYR A 863 40.83 12.11 13.86
CA TYR A 863 40.33 13.36 13.31
C TYR A 863 39.64 14.18 14.40
N ASP A 864 39.63 15.51 14.23
CA ASP A 864 38.78 16.43 15.02
C ASP A 864 37.33 16.48 14.45
N ASP A 865 36.94 15.48 13.67
CA ASP A 865 35.61 15.34 13.08
C ASP A 865 34.61 14.79 14.12
N PRO A 866 33.48 15.48 14.36
CA PRO A 866 32.42 15.00 15.25
C PRO A 866 31.72 13.70 14.80
N ASP A 867 31.97 13.19 13.59
CA ASP A 867 31.37 11.96 13.06
C ASP A 867 32.37 10.78 12.93
N ASN A 868 33.66 11.02 13.22
CA ASN A 868 34.73 10.02 13.11
C ASN A 868 35.42 9.80 14.46
N TYR A 869 35.28 8.59 15.01
CA TYR A 869 35.80 8.25 16.34
C TYR A 869 36.82 7.11 16.31
N HIS A 870 37.57 6.97 15.21
CA HIS A 870 38.73 6.08 15.16
C HIS A 870 39.86 6.60 16.06
N LEU A 871 40.63 5.69 16.64
CA LEU A 871 41.73 6.03 17.54
C LEU A 871 42.95 6.55 16.75
N GLY A 872 43.52 7.67 17.20
CA GLY A 872 44.80 8.16 16.71
C GLY A 872 45.97 7.32 17.24
N PRO A 873 47.17 7.39 16.61
CA PRO A 873 48.31 6.52 16.95
C PRO A 873 48.87 6.77 18.36
N ASP A 874 48.62 7.95 18.92
CA ASP A 874 49.05 8.35 20.26
C ASP A 874 47.93 8.18 21.32
N SER A 875 46.82 7.54 20.96
CA SER A 875 45.68 7.36 21.86
C SER A 875 46.06 6.57 23.13
N PRO A 876 45.68 7.07 24.33
CA PRO A 876 45.85 6.30 25.56
C PRO A 876 44.88 5.12 25.67
N CYS A 877 43.92 4.99 24.73
CA CYS A 877 42.91 3.95 24.71
C CYS A 877 43.40 2.66 24.04
N ILE A 878 44.51 2.73 23.29
CA ILE A 878 45.13 1.59 22.61
C ILE A 878 45.72 0.60 23.62
N ASP A 879 45.46 -0.70 23.43
CA ASP A 879 45.88 -1.84 24.26
C ASP A 879 45.51 -1.71 25.76
N ALA A 880 44.56 -0.83 26.07
CA ALA A 880 44.25 -0.42 27.43
C ALA A 880 43.03 -1.15 28.04
N GLY A 881 42.20 -1.76 27.20
CA GLY A 881 41.05 -2.55 27.62
C GLY A 881 41.40 -3.93 28.17
N HIS A 882 40.37 -4.70 28.50
CA HIS A 882 40.47 -6.03 29.09
C HIS A 882 39.61 -7.05 28.37
N ASP A 883 40.11 -8.29 28.21
CA ASP A 883 39.27 -9.44 27.83
C ASP A 883 38.32 -9.79 29.01
N PRO A 884 37.02 -9.48 28.92
CA PRO A 884 36.08 -9.70 30.02
C PRO A 884 35.84 -11.19 30.32
N ASN A 885 36.18 -12.10 29.39
CA ASN A 885 35.97 -13.53 29.55
C ASN A 885 37.23 -14.24 30.08
N GLY A 886 38.42 -13.68 29.82
CA GLY A 886 39.70 -14.23 30.27
C GLY A 886 40.01 -15.64 29.74
N ASP A 887 39.27 -16.08 28.71
CA ASP A 887 39.29 -17.44 28.16
C ASP A 887 39.70 -17.48 26.67
N GLY A 888 39.97 -16.32 26.07
CA GLY A 888 40.37 -16.21 24.67
C GLY A 888 39.22 -16.37 23.65
N THR A 889 37.96 -16.45 24.08
CA THR A 889 36.79 -16.44 23.17
C THR A 889 36.50 -15.05 22.59
N TYR A 890 37.13 -14.03 23.17
CA TYR A 890 36.99 -12.63 22.80
C TYR A 890 37.72 -12.28 21.47
N TYR A 891 38.54 -13.19 20.94
CA TYR A 891 39.33 -13.01 19.70
C TYR A 891 38.54 -13.18 18.39
N ASP A 892 37.32 -13.75 18.44
CA ASP A 892 36.46 -13.96 17.26
C ASP A 892 35.42 -12.83 17.05
N ILE A 893 35.55 -11.75 17.83
CA ILE A 893 34.68 -10.56 17.81
C ILE A 893 35.28 -9.54 16.83
N LEU A 894 34.42 -8.89 16.05
CA LEU A 894 34.81 -7.78 15.17
C LEU A 894 34.42 -6.41 15.76
N ASP A 895 35.28 -5.42 15.57
CA ASP A 895 35.13 -3.99 15.91
C ASP A 895 34.23 -3.24 14.89
N ILE A 896 34.14 -1.91 14.96
CA ILE A 896 33.28 -1.10 14.08
C ILE A 896 33.61 -1.24 12.59
N ASP A 897 34.89 -1.42 12.24
CA ASP A 897 35.39 -1.55 10.84
C ASP A 897 35.49 -3.00 10.36
N ARG A 898 34.97 -3.94 11.16
CA ARG A 898 35.00 -5.38 10.91
C ARG A 898 36.41 -5.98 10.95
N ASN A 899 37.35 -5.31 11.59
CA ASN A 899 38.65 -5.85 11.94
C ASN A 899 38.56 -6.71 13.20
N VAL A 900 39.59 -7.50 13.45
CA VAL A 900 39.67 -8.35 14.65
C VAL A 900 39.77 -7.48 15.90
N ARG A 901 38.92 -7.73 16.90
CA ARG A 901 38.83 -6.93 18.12
C ARG A 901 39.99 -7.09 19.12
N VAL A 902 40.96 -7.94 18.82
CA VAL A 902 42.15 -8.09 19.66
C VAL A 902 43.35 -8.07 18.73
N TYR A 903 43.93 -6.89 18.58
CA TYR A 903 45.17 -6.66 17.89
C TYR A 903 46.30 -6.53 18.93
N ASN A 904 47.50 -7.03 18.63
CA ASN A 904 48.66 -7.03 19.56
C ASN A 904 48.47 -7.64 20.97
N GLY A 905 47.35 -8.32 21.23
CA GLY A 905 47.14 -9.17 22.41
C GLY A 905 46.36 -8.52 23.56
N ARG A 906 45.89 -7.29 23.38
CA ARG A 906 44.86 -6.64 24.21
C ARG A 906 43.80 -6.02 23.31
N VAL A 907 42.73 -5.54 23.92
CA VAL A 907 41.64 -4.85 23.23
C VAL A 907 41.74 -3.37 23.53
N ASP A 908 41.38 -2.54 22.57
CA ASP A 908 41.33 -1.10 22.74
C ASP A 908 40.06 -0.68 23.48
N MET A 909 40.11 0.43 24.21
CA MET A 909 38.88 1.02 24.76
C MET A 909 38.14 1.74 23.63
N GLY A 910 36.81 1.61 23.54
CA GLY A 910 36.00 2.19 22.47
C GLY A 910 35.47 1.13 21.51
N ALA A 911 34.85 1.53 20.41
CA ALA A 911 34.32 0.59 19.41
C ALA A 911 35.29 0.24 18.28
N ASP A 912 36.33 1.05 18.10
CA ASP A 912 37.41 0.86 17.15
C ASP A 912 38.55 0.04 17.78
N GLU A 913 39.24 -0.75 16.96
CA GLU A 913 40.51 -1.40 17.28
C GLU A 913 41.58 -0.86 16.33
N TYR A 914 42.60 -0.19 16.88
CA TYR A 914 43.71 0.38 16.13
C TYR A 914 44.57 -0.73 15.50
N THR A 915 44.40 -0.97 14.20
CA THR A 915 45.06 -2.07 13.49
C THR A 915 46.15 -1.66 12.49
N CYS A 916 46.27 -0.37 12.16
CA CYS A 916 47.17 0.11 11.10
C CYS A 916 47.55 1.59 11.29
N ASP A 917 48.64 2.02 10.63
CA ASP A 917 49.28 3.33 10.86
C ASP A 917 48.86 4.42 9.84
N GLU A 918 48.23 4.07 8.72
CA GLU A 918 47.74 5.02 7.70
C GLU A 918 46.27 5.37 7.97
N ILE A 919 46.02 6.15 9.03
CA ILE A 919 44.66 6.41 9.54
C ILE A 919 44.20 7.87 9.45
N TYR A 920 45.08 8.76 9.00
CA TYR A 920 44.82 10.19 8.87
C TYR A 920 45.61 10.76 7.69
N ASN A 921 44.98 11.63 6.90
CA ASN A 921 45.65 12.47 5.92
C ASN A 921 45.43 13.94 6.25
N TYR A 922 46.49 14.73 6.13
CA TYR A 922 46.47 16.15 6.49
C TYR A 922 45.84 17.04 5.41
N VAL A 923 45.54 16.48 4.23
CA VAL A 923 44.82 17.18 3.14
C VAL A 923 43.37 16.73 2.98
N ASP A 924 42.93 15.77 3.79
CA ASP A 924 41.52 15.40 3.99
C ASP A 924 40.93 16.40 5.00
N TRP A 925 40.48 17.53 4.48
CA TRP A 925 40.09 18.71 5.27
C TRP A 925 38.62 18.68 5.69
N ASP A 926 37.76 17.97 4.95
CA ASP A 926 36.40 17.72 5.39
C ASP A 926 36.29 16.50 6.33
N ALA A 927 37.39 15.73 6.45
CA ALA A 927 37.55 14.60 7.35
C ALA A 927 36.60 13.44 7.06
N ASP A 928 36.14 13.32 5.81
CA ASP A 928 35.27 12.24 5.35
C ASP A 928 36.01 10.91 5.09
N ALA A 929 37.32 10.90 5.33
CA ALA A 929 38.22 9.77 5.17
C ALA A 929 38.49 9.37 3.70
N ILE A 930 38.31 10.28 2.75
CA ILE A 930 38.83 10.13 1.40
C ILE A 930 39.29 11.49 0.87
N VAL A 931 40.50 11.56 0.32
CA VAL A 931 40.93 12.80 -0.36
C VAL A 931 40.23 12.89 -1.71
N ASP A 932 39.20 13.71 -1.81
CA ASP A 932 38.29 13.74 -2.96
C ASP A 932 37.93 15.14 -3.46
N THR A 933 36.83 15.23 -4.21
CA THR A 933 36.38 16.49 -4.81
C THR A 933 35.95 17.54 -3.78
N ASN A 934 35.47 17.14 -2.60
CA ASN A 934 35.08 18.05 -1.53
C ASN A 934 36.31 18.76 -0.95
N ASP A 935 37.42 18.05 -0.73
CA ASP A 935 38.68 18.66 -0.32
C ASP A 935 39.26 19.57 -1.39
N LEU A 936 39.12 19.19 -2.66
CA LEU A 936 39.51 20.04 -3.77
C LEU A 936 38.72 21.36 -3.78
N ILE A 937 37.43 21.32 -3.45
CA ILE A 937 36.62 22.55 -3.32
C ILE A 937 37.18 23.44 -2.21
N ILE A 938 37.55 22.86 -1.06
CA ILE A 938 38.15 23.61 0.06
C ILE A 938 39.48 24.27 -0.37
N LEU A 939 40.32 23.54 -1.10
CA LEU A 939 41.58 24.08 -1.65
C LEU A 939 41.34 25.22 -2.64
N VAL A 940 40.41 25.04 -3.56
CA VAL A 940 40.11 26.02 -4.61
C VAL A 940 39.50 27.29 -4.01
N ASP A 941 38.60 27.16 -3.04
CA ASP A 941 38.04 28.30 -2.31
C ASP A 941 39.15 29.09 -1.58
N ALA A 942 40.13 28.39 -1.00
CA ALA A 942 41.28 29.01 -0.37
C ALA A 942 42.21 29.70 -1.39
N TRP A 943 42.45 29.09 -2.55
CA TRP A 943 43.23 29.66 -3.66
C TRP A 943 42.62 30.99 -4.13
N LEU A 944 41.30 31.02 -4.35
CA LEU A 944 40.59 32.19 -4.86
C LEU A 944 40.42 33.32 -3.82
N SER A 945 40.98 33.16 -2.62
CA SER A 945 40.89 34.11 -1.50
C SER A 945 42.24 34.74 -1.16
N ASP A 946 42.23 35.88 -0.45
CA ASP A 946 43.45 36.61 -0.06
C ASP A 946 43.79 36.30 1.41
N PRO A 947 45.07 36.02 1.78
CA PRO A 947 45.51 35.81 3.17
C PRO A 947 45.11 36.91 4.17
N CYS A 948 44.74 38.09 3.68
CA CYS A 948 44.23 39.21 4.47
C CYS A 948 42.69 39.26 4.60
N THR A 949 41.97 38.27 4.09
CA THR A 949 40.50 38.18 4.16
C THR A 949 40.04 37.11 5.15
N ASP A 950 38.87 37.32 5.76
CA ASP A 950 38.32 36.43 6.79
C ASP A 950 37.96 35.01 6.26
N ASN A 951 38.00 34.80 4.94
CA ASN A 951 37.62 33.55 4.28
C ASN A 951 38.82 32.72 3.79
N TRP A 952 40.06 33.18 3.98
CA TRP A 952 41.25 32.44 3.58
C TRP A 952 41.57 31.31 4.56
N ASN A 953 41.82 30.12 4.02
CA ASN A 953 42.05 28.92 4.83
C ASN A 953 43.55 28.58 4.91
N PRO A 954 44.23 28.88 6.04
CA PRO A 954 45.67 28.65 6.19
C PRO A 954 46.06 27.17 6.18
N VAL A 955 45.13 26.23 6.34
CA VAL A 955 45.44 24.80 6.30
C VAL A 955 45.66 24.27 4.88
N CYS A 956 45.28 25.06 3.86
CA CYS A 956 45.46 24.73 2.45
C CYS A 956 46.83 25.14 1.88
N ASP A 957 47.64 25.88 2.65
CA ASP A 957 49.02 26.28 2.29
C ASP A 957 50.01 25.17 2.73
N ILE A 958 50.05 24.10 1.93
CA ILE A 958 50.63 22.79 2.26
C ILE A 958 51.96 22.48 1.56
N GLN A 959 52.49 23.40 0.74
CA GLN A 959 53.79 23.23 0.09
C GLN A 959 54.94 22.95 1.13
N PRO A 960 55.95 22.09 0.83
CA PRO A 960 56.65 21.21 1.80
C PRO A 960 57.50 21.81 2.95
N GLN A 961 57.36 23.09 3.33
CA GLN A 961 58.14 23.69 4.41
C GLN A 961 57.33 24.54 5.41
N THR A 962 56.00 24.37 5.50
CA THR A 962 54.99 25.14 6.27
C THR A 962 54.27 26.23 5.49
N GLY A 963 54.11 26.03 4.18
CA GLY A 963 53.46 26.98 3.32
C GLY A 963 54.33 28.18 2.94
N ASP A 964 54.07 28.78 1.78
CA ASP A 964 54.78 29.98 1.33
C ASP A 964 54.02 31.29 1.63
N GLY A 965 52.84 31.15 2.25
CA GLY A 965 51.96 32.23 2.68
C GLY A 965 50.83 32.53 1.70
N ASP A 966 50.79 31.86 0.56
CA ASP A 966 49.75 31.95 -0.46
C ASP A 966 49.22 30.52 -0.75
N VAL A 967 47.97 30.39 -1.18
CA VAL A 967 47.43 29.09 -1.64
C VAL A 967 47.48 29.10 -3.17
N ASP A 968 48.34 28.28 -3.74
CA ASP A 968 48.63 28.30 -5.18
C ASP A 968 48.78 26.91 -5.82
N TYR A 969 49.33 26.87 -7.03
CA TYR A 969 49.52 25.62 -7.76
C TYR A 969 50.46 24.65 -7.01
N GLY A 970 51.45 25.18 -6.30
CA GLY A 970 52.34 24.43 -5.45
C GLY A 970 51.61 23.59 -4.42
N ASP A 971 50.55 24.12 -3.83
CA ASP A 971 49.69 23.43 -2.87
C ASP A 971 48.81 22.39 -3.56
N PHE A 972 48.21 22.75 -4.69
CA PHE A 972 47.47 21.79 -5.52
C PHE A 972 48.32 20.61 -5.98
N ALA A 973 49.61 20.83 -6.27
CA ALA A 973 50.51 19.74 -6.63
C ALA A 973 50.76 18.78 -5.45
N VAL A 974 50.80 19.28 -4.20
CA VAL A 974 50.89 18.43 -3.01
C VAL A 974 49.57 17.70 -2.77
N PHE A 975 48.45 18.41 -2.81
CA PHE A 975 47.11 17.81 -2.73
C PHE A 975 46.90 16.68 -3.75
N ALA A 976 47.29 16.91 -5.01
CA ALA A 976 47.15 15.94 -6.09
C ALA A 976 48.00 14.66 -5.87
N THR A 977 49.05 14.71 -5.05
CA THR A 977 49.80 13.48 -4.70
C THR A 977 49.09 12.59 -3.70
N GLU A 978 48.13 13.16 -2.98
CA GLU A 978 47.30 12.49 -1.99
C GLU A 978 45.90 12.19 -2.55
N TRP A 979 45.61 12.52 -3.82
CA TRP A 979 44.31 12.31 -4.46
C TRP A 979 43.86 10.85 -4.39
N LEU A 980 42.64 10.61 -3.93
CA LEU A 980 42.07 9.29 -3.64
C LEU A 980 42.82 8.51 -2.56
N TRP A 981 43.58 9.19 -1.71
CA TRP A 981 44.03 8.58 -0.47
C TRP A 981 42.80 8.22 0.37
N GLU A 982 42.82 7.04 0.96
CA GLU A 982 41.84 6.57 1.94
C GLU A 982 42.60 5.89 3.08
N PRO A 983 42.11 5.96 4.32
CA PRO A 983 42.75 5.30 5.44
C PRO A 983 42.58 3.78 5.36
N CYS A 984 43.52 3.07 5.96
CA CYS A 984 43.58 1.61 5.90
C CYS A 984 42.32 0.88 6.41
N TRP A 985 41.51 1.52 7.26
CA TRP A 985 40.25 0.96 7.78
C TRP A 985 39.08 0.99 6.77
N THR A 986 39.17 1.71 5.64
CA THR A 986 38.14 1.68 4.58
C THR A 986 38.27 0.47 3.64
N THR A 987 39.41 -0.22 3.63
CA THR A 987 39.77 -1.21 2.58
C THR A 987 39.54 -2.70 2.94
N SER A 988 38.94 -3.03 4.10
CA SER A 988 38.89 -4.41 4.61
C SER A 988 37.60 -5.19 4.27
N GLY A 989 37.64 -5.92 3.15
CA GLY A 989 36.87 -7.17 2.98
C GLY A 989 37.60 -8.36 3.64
N PRO A 990 36.92 -9.46 4.01
CA PRO A 990 37.53 -10.55 4.77
C PRO A 990 38.41 -11.43 3.88
N SER A 991 39.66 -11.04 3.62
CA SER A 991 40.82 -11.93 3.42
C SER A 991 42.10 -11.19 2.99
N ALA A 992 43.10 -11.11 3.87
CA ALA A 992 44.41 -11.77 3.68
C ALA A 992 45.45 -11.24 4.69
N PRO A 993 46.26 -12.12 5.32
CA PRO A 993 47.31 -11.72 6.23
C PRO A 993 48.49 -11.08 5.49
N MET A 994 49.17 -10.14 6.16
CA MET A 994 50.42 -9.50 5.73
C MET A 994 51.41 -10.45 5.04
N MET A 995 51.84 -10.09 3.81
CA MET A 995 53.11 -10.55 3.24
C MET A 995 53.75 -9.42 2.40
N MET A 996 54.72 -8.74 3.01
CA MET A 996 55.76 -8.00 2.29
C MET A 996 56.59 -8.95 1.42
N GLY A 997 56.69 -8.69 0.10
CA GLY A 997 57.78 -9.23 -0.74
C GLY A 997 57.45 -9.59 -2.18
N MET A 998 57.79 -8.67 -3.10
CA MET A 998 58.25 -8.86 -4.49
C MET A 998 57.90 -10.14 -5.27
N GLY A 999 57.25 -9.98 -6.44
CA GLY A 999 57.36 -10.92 -7.57
C GLY A 999 56.14 -10.96 -8.49
N GLY A 1000 56.27 -10.41 -9.69
CA GLY A 1000 55.17 -10.27 -10.65
C GLY A 1000 54.68 -11.57 -11.31
N GLY A 1001 53.49 -11.48 -11.90
CA GLY A 1001 52.95 -12.49 -12.82
C GLY A 1001 51.41 -12.52 -12.89
N GLY A 1002 50.89 -11.78 -13.88
CA GLY A 1002 49.53 -11.72 -14.47
C GLY A 1002 48.41 -12.70 -14.09
N GLY A 1003 47.19 -12.15 -14.05
CA GLY A 1003 45.94 -12.86 -14.40
C GLY A 1003 44.71 -12.52 -13.56
N GLU A 1004 43.94 -11.53 -14.03
CA GLU A 1004 42.47 -11.33 -13.96
C GLU A 1004 41.70 -11.54 -12.64
N SER A 1005 41.20 -10.43 -12.07
CA SER A 1005 39.77 -10.20 -11.75
C SER A 1005 39.54 -8.85 -11.02
N MET A 1006 39.00 -7.84 -11.70
CA MET A 1006 38.16 -6.74 -11.13
C MET A 1006 37.44 -6.00 -12.29
N PRO A 1007 36.10 -5.94 -12.33
CA PRO A 1007 35.37 -5.01 -13.19
C PRO A 1007 34.65 -3.94 -12.34
N ALA A 1008 35.12 -2.70 -12.42
CA ALA A 1008 34.33 -1.45 -12.44
C ALA A 1008 35.27 -0.25 -12.17
N LEU A 1009 35.95 0.22 -13.22
CA LEU A 1009 36.49 1.59 -13.37
C LEU A 1009 37.10 1.70 -14.79
N SER A 1010 36.29 1.41 -15.81
CA SER A 1010 36.66 1.72 -17.20
C SER A 1010 36.29 3.17 -17.49
N GLY A 1011 37.14 4.10 -17.05
CA GLY A 1011 36.97 5.53 -17.31
C GLY A 1011 38.20 6.38 -17.01
N VAL A 1012 39.08 5.93 -16.10
CA VAL A 1012 40.18 6.77 -15.57
C VAL A 1012 41.56 6.41 -16.15
N GLU A 1013 41.67 5.40 -17.01
CA GLU A 1013 42.95 5.07 -17.69
C GLU A 1013 43.39 6.11 -18.76
N GLY A 1014 42.59 7.17 -18.99
CA GLY A 1014 42.83 8.17 -20.03
C GLY A 1014 43.76 9.33 -19.69
N LEU A 1015 44.04 9.61 -18.40
CA LEU A 1015 44.77 10.83 -18.00
C LEU A 1015 46.17 10.60 -17.41
N LEU A 1016 46.58 9.34 -17.19
CA LEU A 1016 47.96 8.99 -16.81
C LEU A 1016 48.77 8.32 -17.95
N ALA A 1017 48.25 8.32 -19.17
CA ALA A 1017 48.91 7.72 -20.33
C ALA A 1017 49.58 8.76 -21.25
N GLU A 1018 50.47 9.60 -20.72
CA GLU A 1018 51.69 9.98 -21.44
C GLU A 1018 52.92 9.79 -20.56
N THR A 1019 53.60 8.68 -20.84
CA THR A 1019 54.76 8.12 -20.16
C THR A 1019 56.03 8.96 -20.37
N SER A 1020 56.07 10.16 -19.77
CA SER A 1020 57.32 10.94 -19.68
C SER A 1020 57.61 11.65 -18.35
N MET A 1021 56.71 11.59 -17.36
CA MET A 1021 56.95 12.18 -16.02
C MET A 1021 57.32 11.16 -14.92
N ILE A 1022 57.19 9.85 -15.15
CA ILE A 1022 57.42 8.81 -14.13
C ILE A 1022 58.68 7.98 -14.43
N GLU A 1023 59.79 8.63 -14.78
CA GLU A 1023 61.12 7.98 -14.75
C GLU A 1023 62.17 8.72 -13.90
N THR A 1024 61.76 9.69 -13.07
CA THR A 1024 62.68 10.38 -12.15
C THR A 1024 62.08 10.60 -10.77
N ALA A 1025 61.69 9.52 -10.08
CA ALA A 1025 61.48 9.53 -8.62
C ALA A 1025 62.51 8.63 -7.92
N GLN A 1026 63.77 8.84 -8.25
CA GLN A 1026 64.89 8.67 -7.32
C GLN A 1026 65.76 9.92 -7.42
N ALA A 1027 65.24 11.07 -6.98
CA ALA A 1027 66.04 12.26 -6.71
C ALA A 1027 65.26 13.20 -5.77
N SER A 1028 65.98 13.75 -4.79
CA SER A 1028 65.51 14.69 -3.79
C SER A 1028 65.34 16.12 -4.35
N GLU A 1029 64.57 16.30 -5.42
CA GLU A 1029 64.31 17.63 -5.99
C GLU A 1029 62.83 17.97 -5.97
N ILE A 1030 62.53 19.12 -5.37
CA ILE A 1030 61.21 19.76 -5.22
C ILE A 1030 60.58 19.90 -6.62
N PRO A 1031 59.29 19.55 -6.83
CA PRO A 1031 58.60 19.87 -8.07
C PRO A 1031 58.65 21.39 -8.29
N THR A 1032 59.29 21.85 -9.36
CA THR A 1032 59.27 23.28 -9.72
C THR A 1032 57.88 23.65 -10.18
N GLU A 1033 57.33 24.73 -9.63
CA GLU A 1033 56.05 25.30 -10.05
C GLU A 1033 56.03 25.49 -11.58
N PRO A 1034 55.04 24.90 -12.29
CA PRO A 1034 54.90 25.05 -13.73
C PRO A 1034 54.60 26.49 -14.11
N THR A 1035 54.93 26.85 -15.34
CA THR A 1035 54.66 28.20 -15.85
C THR A 1035 53.15 28.49 -15.89
N VAL A 1036 52.74 29.77 -15.78
CA VAL A 1036 51.32 30.19 -15.91
C VAL A 1036 50.64 29.60 -17.16
N GLU A 1037 51.39 29.42 -18.26
CA GLU A 1037 50.90 28.81 -19.50
C GLU A 1037 50.62 27.30 -19.36
N GLU A 1038 51.45 26.57 -18.62
CA GLU A 1038 51.24 25.16 -18.30
C GLU A 1038 50.09 24.99 -17.30
N GLN A 1039 49.99 25.86 -16.29
CA GLN A 1039 48.88 25.87 -15.32
C GLN A 1039 47.53 26.11 -16.02
N THR A 1040 47.47 27.10 -16.93
CA THR A 1040 46.27 27.42 -17.73
C THR A 1040 45.78 26.21 -18.55
N GLU A 1041 46.70 25.47 -19.17
CA GLU A 1041 46.35 24.30 -20.00
C GLU A 1041 45.86 23.12 -19.15
N GLN A 1042 46.39 22.98 -17.93
CA GLN A 1042 45.96 21.93 -17.02
C GLN A 1042 44.57 22.18 -16.43
N ILE A 1043 44.26 23.42 -16.02
CA ILE A 1043 42.89 23.77 -15.56
C ILE A 1043 41.85 23.56 -16.68
N LYS A 1044 42.21 23.87 -17.94
CA LYS A 1044 41.34 23.57 -19.09
C LYS A 1044 41.06 22.09 -19.26
N LYS A 1045 42.07 21.23 -19.06
CA LYS A 1045 41.88 19.77 -19.11
C LYS A 1045 41.02 19.25 -17.96
N LEU A 1046 41.13 19.84 -16.78
CA LEU A 1046 40.27 19.53 -15.63
C LEU A 1046 38.80 19.90 -15.92
N LEU A 1047 38.55 21.07 -16.52
CA LEU A 1047 37.21 21.48 -16.96
C LEU A 1047 36.63 20.54 -18.03
N ASP A 1048 37.45 20.11 -18.99
CA ASP A 1048 37.05 19.14 -20.02
C ASP A 1048 36.71 17.77 -19.39
N TRP A 1049 37.55 17.28 -18.46
CA TRP A 1049 37.30 16.04 -17.73
C TRP A 1049 36.01 16.10 -16.90
N LEU A 1050 35.75 17.23 -16.24
CA LEU A 1050 34.54 17.43 -15.45
C LEU A 1050 33.25 17.37 -16.30
N ASP A 1051 33.32 17.76 -17.58
CA ASP A 1051 32.19 17.58 -18.53
C ASP A 1051 32.04 16.12 -19.00
N GLU A 1052 33.12 15.34 -19.02
CA GLU A 1052 33.08 13.91 -19.38
C GLU A 1052 32.41 13.05 -18.30
N ILE A 1053 32.64 13.36 -17.02
CA ILE A 1053 32.07 12.59 -15.89
C ILE A 1053 30.73 13.13 -15.36
N LYS A 1054 30.09 14.07 -16.08
CA LYS A 1054 28.89 14.78 -15.58
C LYS A 1054 27.69 13.91 -15.21
N ASP A 1055 27.61 12.70 -15.77
CA ASP A 1055 26.53 11.75 -15.49
C ASP A 1055 26.86 10.84 -14.28
N GLU A 1056 28.08 10.93 -13.75
CA GLU A 1056 28.60 10.13 -12.64
C GLU A 1056 28.71 10.92 -11.32
N ILE A 1057 28.54 12.25 -11.37
CA ILE A 1057 28.62 13.15 -10.21
C ILE A 1057 27.33 13.98 -10.08
N ASP A 1058 27.01 14.44 -8.87
CA ASP A 1058 25.79 15.22 -8.68
C ASP A 1058 25.90 16.62 -9.34
N GLU A 1059 24.76 17.11 -9.82
CA GLU A 1059 24.70 18.33 -10.62
C GLU A 1059 25.11 19.60 -9.84
N ALA A 1060 24.84 19.65 -8.53
CA ALA A 1060 25.14 20.81 -7.71
C ALA A 1060 26.65 20.92 -7.45
N THR A 1061 27.30 19.81 -7.08
CA THR A 1061 28.76 19.75 -6.88
C THR A 1061 29.51 20.02 -8.17
N ARG A 1062 29.06 19.43 -9.31
CA ARG A 1062 29.64 19.72 -10.63
C ARG A 1062 29.58 21.19 -10.98
N LEU A 1063 28.43 21.84 -10.78
CA LEU A 1063 28.24 23.25 -11.11
C LEU A 1063 29.11 24.15 -10.23
N ASN A 1064 29.28 23.81 -8.96
CA ASN A 1064 30.13 24.56 -8.04
C ASN A 1064 31.61 24.45 -8.47
N LEU A 1065 32.10 23.23 -8.64
CA LEU A 1065 33.49 22.98 -9.05
C LEU A 1065 33.82 23.58 -10.42
N ALA A 1066 32.92 23.44 -11.40
CA ALA A 1066 33.10 24.05 -12.72
C ALA A 1066 33.19 25.57 -12.62
N GLY A 1067 32.33 26.19 -11.79
CA GLY A 1067 32.37 27.62 -11.54
C GLY A 1067 33.70 28.08 -10.96
N SER A 1068 34.20 27.38 -9.93
CA SER A 1068 35.45 27.74 -9.28
C SER A 1068 36.68 27.51 -10.18
N LEU A 1069 36.74 26.40 -10.92
CA LEU A 1069 37.81 26.14 -11.90
C LEU A 1069 37.81 27.17 -13.04
N GLU A 1070 36.64 27.65 -13.48
CA GLU A 1070 36.52 28.74 -14.45
C GLU A 1070 37.04 30.08 -13.89
N GLU A 1071 36.83 30.35 -12.60
CA GLU A 1071 37.38 31.54 -11.92
C GLU A 1071 38.91 31.47 -11.76
N MET A 1072 39.47 30.31 -11.39
CA MET A 1072 40.92 30.10 -11.35
C MET A 1072 41.55 30.29 -12.73
N LEU A 1073 40.93 29.72 -13.76
CA LEU A 1073 41.39 29.87 -15.14
C LEU A 1073 41.43 31.34 -15.55
N LYS A 1074 40.43 32.11 -15.15
CA LYS A 1074 40.36 33.55 -15.43
C LYS A 1074 41.45 34.33 -14.70
N GLU A 1075 41.75 34.00 -13.45
CA GLU A 1075 42.83 34.64 -12.70
C GLU A 1075 44.21 34.36 -13.32
N LEU A 1076 44.47 33.12 -13.74
CA LEU A 1076 45.69 32.77 -14.48
C LEU A 1076 45.78 33.48 -15.84
N GLU A 1077 44.66 33.64 -16.54
CA GLU A 1077 44.62 34.37 -17.81
C GLU A 1077 44.80 35.90 -17.62
N ASP A 1078 44.36 36.45 -16.49
CA ASP A 1078 44.54 37.85 -16.11
C ASP A 1078 45.97 38.14 -15.61
N SER A 1079 46.59 37.23 -14.86
CA SER A 1079 47.99 37.31 -14.43
C SER A 1079 48.97 37.27 -15.61
N ARG A 1080 48.58 36.63 -16.73
CA ARG A 1080 49.32 36.65 -18.00
C ARG A 1080 49.30 38.01 -18.72
N GLN A 1081 48.41 38.93 -18.36
CA GLN A 1081 48.28 40.26 -18.97
C GLN A 1081 49.00 41.38 -18.19
N GLY A 1082 49.43 41.11 -16.95
CA GLY A 1082 50.28 41.99 -16.12
C GLY A 1082 51.76 41.81 -16.40
#